data_AF-A0A8J3EVR1-F1
#
_entry.id   AF-A0A8J3EVR1-F1
#
_cell.length_a   1.000
_cell.length_b   1.000
_cell.length_c   1.000
_cell.angle_alpha   90.00
_cell.angle_beta   90.00
_cell.angle_gamma   90.00
#
_symmetry.space_group_name_H-M   'P 1'
#
loop_
_entity.id
_entity.type
_entity.pdbx_description
1 polymer ?
#
loop_
_entity_poly.entity_id
_entity_poly.type
_entity_poly.pdbx_seq_one_letter_code
_entity_poly.pdbx_strand_id
1 'polypeptide(L)'
;MSMQLSELVEYAYEQYDIDETFPWSQYPGVSVLSHPHTGSWLAILMREWNEQLGEFVEYCDIKCGVPYKQMLAQQQAPYVIFAKRVSGNDWIGVDCSQVYDAHDVFACFDEAYAKAELGNVMVINHVHPQNQPADIVVQPTQRSTRSYSAGHVQSQRIVRAQHTDARFDDPSIPEQLRQMLAMGQQARPSKSLDAQRKLFIRQARFMRDYTETTGTWSTSLFRLYPTYQSLTLNQLRGYFTWRTRYRAGQLQPASAVFISIYLNELFNGVGADSPEDAARKAYHCLAQFEQQDEFFAVNTVALHTWIVDFCVLYGVDVALIQQFIDHTIREQDTLLHTLYSPQEYQESQIIEAIFEFSTTFSKSPIFKKRHDEAVHMVAQLWTYCARQTVEAMQKQSLFSIIFGKPYRRQYFPLADAMVEPIKPETNVSYMLTPMRRLEYQKRAWYIEGYSPFSFDTKQLDTFLRVVDRILRKQWKTGGYLRERDDELWAVPLVEQGFAYVAQQQRRVQIPSIDVSAGTLGKIRTDAALTQERLLTDEERDDTDQTTALTSSGVDSLLDSSSDAVTLSFVDSVNPHDDAQQTIRSQGQQEEHNQDQEFVYRILRDLLADSSGESALADIRQAQRLPAVVADSINSLCWQEFGDTIVEYDGASLQLVDDYADDVAQWLEQQAQ
;
A
#
# COMPACT_ATOMS: atom_id res chain seq x y z
N MET A 1 17.61 -15.27 -26.70
CA MET A 1 17.93 -14.83 -25.33
C MET A 1 16.59 -14.51 -24.69
N SER A 2 16.44 -14.73 -23.39
CA SER A 2 15.24 -14.29 -22.68
C SER A 2 15.21 -12.76 -22.60
N MET A 3 14.02 -12.16 -22.70
CA MET A 3 13.81 -10.71 -22.55
C MET A 3 14.22 -10.23 -21.15
N GLN A 4 14.71 -8.99 -21.06
CA GLN A 4 14.90 -8.27 -19.80
C GLN A 4 13.87 -7.13 -19.65
N LEU A 5 13.47 -6.79 -18.43
CA LEU A 5 12.53 -5.68 -18.21
C LEU A 5 13.07 -4.34 -18.71
N SER A 6 14.39 -4.16 -18.73
CA SER A 6 15.03 -2.97 -19.31
C SER A 6 14.68 -2.78 -20.78
N GLU A 7 14.43 -3.85 -21.53
CA GLU A 7 14.02 -3.77 -22.94
C GLU A 7 12.60 -3.20 -23.08
N LEU A 8 11.69 -3.53 -22.15
CA LEU A 8 10.34 -2.94 -22.11
C LEU A 8 10.38 -1.47 -21.71
N VAL A 9 11.23 -1.11 -20.76
CA VAL A 9 11.44 0.29 -20.34
C VAL A 9 12.02 1.12 -21.49
N GLU A 10 13.04 0.61 -22.17
CA GLU A 10 13.65 1.28 -23.33
C GLU A 10 12.65 1.44 -24.47
N TYR A 11 11.86 0.39 -24.76
CA TYR A 11 10.79 0.45 -25.74
C TYR A 11 9.71 1.50 -25.39
N ALA A 12 9.24 1.52 -24.14
CA ALA A 12 8.24 2.49 -23.68
C ALA A 12 8.74 3.94 -23.78
N TYR A 13 10.02 4.16 -23.48
CA TYR A 13 10.65 5.47 -23.65
C TYR A 13 10.78 5.85 -25.13
N GLU A 14 11.31 4.97 -25.98
CA GLU A 14 11.55 5.26 -27.39
C GLU A 14 10.27 5.47 -28.21
N GLN A 15 9.21 4.71 -27.93
CA GLN A 15 7.95 4.78 -28.68
C GLN A 15 6.97 5.80 -28.12
N TYR A 16 6.97 6.00 -26.80
CA TYR A 16 5.91 6.74 -26.11
C TYR A 16 6.39 7.82 -25.14
N ASP A 17 7.70 8.05 -25.03
CA ASP A 17 8.30 9.00 -24.07
C ASP A 17 7.87 8.72 -22.62
N ILE A 18 7.69 7.44 -22.27
CA ILE A 18 7.30 7.00 -20.92
C ILE A 18 8.55 6.64 -20.13
N ASP A 19 8.78 7.37 -19.05
CA ASP A 19 9.77 7.01 -18.04
C ASP A 19 9.26 5.96 -17.05
N GLU A 20 10.17 5.10 -16.60
CA GLU A 20 9.92 4.18 -15.49
C GLU A 20 9.82 4.95 -14.17
N THR A 21 8.70 4.79 -13.47
CA THR A 21 8.42 5.48 -12.21
C THR A 21 8.37 4.49 -11.05
N PHE A 22 8.75 4.93 -9.85
CA PHE A 22 8.84 4.07 -8.66
C PHE A 22 7.85 4.57 -7.61
N PRO A 23 6.54 4.35 -7.80
CA PRO A 23 5.52 4.86 -6.89
C PRO A 23 5.61 4.23 -5.49
N TRP A 24 6.34 3.12 -5.35
CA TRP A 24 6.54 2.43 -4.08
C TRP A 24 8.01 2.34 -3.72
N SER A 25 8.47 3.39 -3.07
CA SER A 25 9.84 3.54 -2.59
C SER A 25 10.29 2.47 -1.57
N GLN A 26 9.34 1.81 -0.90
CA GLN A 26 9.55 0.65 -0.01
C GLN A 26 9.74 -0.71 -0.72
N TYR A 27 9.55 -0.75 -2.05
CA TYR A 27 9.77 -1.91 -2.90
C TYR A 27 10.65 -1.50 -4.10
N PRO A 28 11.97 -1.33 -3.93
CA PRO A 28 12.86 -0.85 -5.00
C PRO A 28 12.91 -1.79 -6.22
N GLY A 29 12.57 -3.06 -6.03
CA GLY A 29 12.40 -4.02 -7.11
C GLY A 29 11.10 -3.86 -7.91
N VAL A 30 10.19 -2.95 -7.54
CA VAL A 30 8.89 -2.76 -8.19
C VAL A 30 8.75 -1.33 -8.72
N SER A 31 8.35 -1.21 -9.97
CA SER A 31 8.17 0.08 -10.67
C SER A 31 6.95 0.02 -11.59
N VAL A 32 6.55 1.17 -12.15
CA VAL A 32 5.44 1.25 -13.09
C VAL A 32 5.79 2.10 -14.30
N LEU A 33 5.19 1.74 -15.42
CA LEU A 33 5.13 2.55 -16.64
C LEU A 33 3.73 3.14 -16.72
N SER A 34 3.63 4.47 -16.75
CA SER A 34 2.36 5.18 -16.71
C SER A 34 2.16 5.99 -17.99
N HIS A 35 0.92 6.09 -18.44
CA HIS A 35 0.58 6.88 -19.61
C HIS A 35 0.85 8.37 -19.34
N PRO A 36 1.56 9.10 -20.23
CA PRO A 36 2.01 10.48 -19.96
C PRO A 36 0.85 11.46 -19.74
N HIS A 37 -0.25 11.26 -20.48
CA HIS A 37 -1.40 12.17 -20.44
C HIS A 37 -2.48 11.83 -19.40
N THR A 38 -2.76 10.54 -19.16
CA THR A 38 -3.84 10.13 -18.24
C THR A 38 -3.33 9.77 -16.85
N GLY A 39 -2.02 9.54 -16.68
CA GLY A 39 -1.45 8.99 -15.46
C GLY A 39 -1.85 7.53 -15.19
N SER A 40 -2.59 6.87 -16.11
CA SER A 40 -3.00 5.48 -15.94
C SER A 40 -1.81 4.54 -16.01
N TRP A 41 -1.73 3.58 -15.09
CA TRP A 41 -0.68 2.55 -15.13
C TRP A 41 -0.91 1.59 -16.29
N LEU A 42 0.11 1.44 -17.12
CA LEU A 42 0.15 0.56 -18.28
C LEU A 42 0.83 -0.76 -17.95
N ALA A 43 1.89 -0.71 -17.15
CA ALA A 43 2.60 -1.90 -16.68
C ALA A 43 3.18 -1.70 -15.27
N ILE A 44 3.30 -2.80 -14.53
CA ILE A 44 4.02 -2.89 -13.25
C ILE A 44 5.18 -3.85 -13.45
N LEU A 45 6.40 -3.42 -13.22
CA LEU A 45 7.62 -4.20 -13.41
C LEU A 45 8.12 -4.69 -12.05
N MET A 46 8.59 -5.93 -11.98
CA MET A 46 8.98 -6.60 -10.73
C MET A 46 10.31 -7.34 -10.92
N ARG A 47 11.25 -7.06 -10.02
CA ARG A 47 12.59 -7.64 -9.98
C ARG A 47 12.76 -8.28 -8.60
N GLU A 48 12.63 -9.60 -8.55
CA GLU A 48 12.59 -10.36 -7.30
C GLU A 48 13.68 -11.44 -7.28
N TRP A 49 14.21 -11.75 -6.11
CA TRP A 49 15.17 -12.85 -5.95
C TRP A 49 14.42 -14.18 -5.83
N ASN A 50 14.71 -15.15 -6.69
CA ASN A 50 14.15 -16.50 -6.60
C ASN A 50 15.10 -17.43 -5.82
N GLU A 51 14.68 -17.86 -4.63
CA GLU A 51 15.48 -18.72 -3.75
C GLU A 51 15.73 -20.13 -4.30
N GLN A 52 14.82 -20.65 -5.12
CA GLN A 52 14.93 -22.00 -5.69
C GLN A 52 15.92 -22.04 -6.86
N LEU A 53 15.97 -20.96 -7.63
CA LEU A 53 16.86 -20.81 -8.79
C LEU A 53 18.20 -20.15 -8.42
N GLY A 54 18.26 -19.43 -7.30
CA GLY A 54 19.45 -18.71 -6.85
C GLY A 54 19.82 -17.53 -7.76
N GLU A 55 18.82 -16.92 -8.40
CA GLU A 55 19.00 -15.81 -9.33
C GLU A 55 17.86 -14.79 -9.24
N PHE A 56 18.10 -13.58 -9.76
CA PHE A 56 17.06 -12.57 -9.92
C PHE A 56 16.17 -12.93 -11.09
N VAL A 57 14.86 -12.93 -10.85
CA VAL A 57 13.80 -13.15 -11.82
C VAL A 57 13.06 -11.86 -12.07
N GLU A 58 12.70 -11.65 -13.33
CA GLU A 58 12.06 -10.45 -13.82
C GLU A 58 10.65 -10.78 -14.30
N TYR A 59 9.66 -10.05 -13.79
CA TYR A 59 8.25 -10.18 -14.17
C TYR A 59 7.67 -8.81 -14.50
N CYS A 60 6.61 -8.76 -15.29
CA CYS A 60 5.76 -7.58 -15.36
C CYS A 60 4.27 -7.94 -15.43
N ASP A 61 3.44 -7.10 -14.83
CA ASP A 61 2.00 -7.11 -15.06
C ASP A 61 1.69 -6.02 -16.11
N ILE A 62 0.97 -6.34 -17.19
CA ILE A 62 0.63 -5.39 -18.27
C ILE A 62 -0.89 -5.30 -18.43
N LYS A 63 -1.41 -4.08 -18.55
CA LYS A 63 -2.84 -3.76 -18.71
C LYS A 63 -3.30 -3.85 -20.17
N CYS A 64 -3.01 -4.96 -20.85
CA CYS A 64 -3.31 -5.13 -22.28
C CYS A 64 -4.82 -5.34 -22.59
N GLY A 65 -5.66 -5.49 -21.56
CA GLY A 65 -7.11 -5.66 -21.71
C GLY A 65 -7.57 -7.07 -22.07
N VAL A 66 -8.86 -7.32 -21.86
CA VAL A 66 -9.49 -8.65 -21.98
C VAL A 66 -9.33 -9.29 -23.36
N PRO A 67 -9.52 -8.58 -24.51
CA PRO A 67 -9.37 -9.20 -25.83
C PRO A 67 -7.95 -9.70 -26.11
N TYR A 68 -6.94 -8.92 -25.72
CA TYR A 68 -5.54 -9.26 -25.96
C TYR A 68 -5.07 -10.40 -25.03
N LYS A 69 -5.53 -10.39 -23.78
CA LYS A 69 -5.37 -11.50 -22.83
C LYS A 69 -5.95 -12.82 -23.36
N GLN A 70 -7.14 -12.78 -23.98
CA GLN A 70 -7.77 -13.95 -24.59
C GLN A 70 -6.96 -14.45 -25.80
N MET A 71 -6.41 -13.56 -26.63
CA MET A 71 -5.56 -13.93 -27.76
C MET A 71 -4.30 -14.68 -27.30
N LEU A 72 -3.59 -14.17 -26.29
CA LEU A 72 -2.38 -14.82 -25.77
C LEU A 72 -2.69 -16.17 -25.10
N ALA A 73 -3.83 -16.28 -24.43
CA ALA A 73 -4.29 -17.55 -23.85
C ALA A 73 -4.56 -18.60 -24.95
N GLN A 74 -5.13 -18.20 -26.09
CA GLN A 74 -5.33 -19.08 -27.25
C GLN A 74 -4.01 -19.52 -27.90
N GLN A 75 -3.00 -18.64 -27.88
CA GLN A 75 -1.65 -18.94 -28.40
C GLN A 75 -0.81 -19.80 -27.44
N GLN A 76 -1.30 -20.07 -26.23
CA GLN A 76 -0.58 -20.81 -25.18
C GLN A 76 0.84 -20.27 -24.95
N ALA A 77 0.98 -18.94 -24.96
CA ALA A 77 2.26 -18.28 -24.76
C ALA A 77 2.88 -18.69 -23.41
N PRO A 78 4.03 -19.38 -23.38
CA PRO A 78 4.57 -20.00 -22.16
C PRO A 78 5.07 -18.98 -21.14
N TYR A 79 5.25 -17.73 -21.55
CA TYR A 79 5.65 -16.61 -20.70
C TYR A 79 4.47 -15.90 -20.02
N VAL A 80 3.22 -16.21 -20.40
CA VAL A 80 2.04 -15.58 -19.79
C VAL A 80 1.65 -16.32 -18.53
N ILE A 81 1.59 -15.58 -17.43
CA ILE A 81 1.22 -16.05 -16.10
C ILE A 81 0.07 -15.19 -15.55
N PHE A 82 -0.48 -15.59 -14.40
CA PHE A 82 -1.40 -14.71 -13.67
C PHE A 82 -0.68 -13.44 -13.23
N ALA A 83 -1.37 -12.30 -13.36
CA ALA A 83 -0.88 -11.03 -12.84
C ALA A 83 -0.55 -11.18 -11.36
N LYS A 84 0.65 -10.78 -10.96
CA LYS A 84 1.21 -11.07 -9.63
C LYS A 84 0.80 -10.06 -8.58
N ARG A 85 0.56 -8.81 -8.98
CA ARG A 85 0.37 -7.67 -8.06
C ARG A 85 -0.95 -6.94 -8.28
N VAL A 86 -1.66 -7.21 -9.38
CA VAL A 86 -2.96 -6.59 -9.67
C VAL A 86 -4.06 -7.64 -9.79
N SER A 87 -5.16 -7.42 -9.08
CA SER A 87 -6.39 -8.18 -9.22
C SER A 87 -7.33 -7.48 -10.20
N GLY A 88 -7.11 -7.66 -11.50
CA GLY A 88 -7.94 -7.09 -12.56
C GLY A 88 -8.01 -8.00 -13.79
N ASN A 89 -9.19 -8.14 -14.40
CA ASN A 89 -9.39 -9.04 -15.55
C ASN A 89 -8.69 -8.57 -16.82
N ASP A 90 -8.35 -7.29 -16.91
CA ASP A 90 -7.64 -6.60 -17.98
C ASP A 90 -6.11 -6.65 -17.86
N TRP A 91 -5.58 -7.26 -16.80
CA TRP A 91 -4.14 -7.44 -16.59
C TRP A 91 -3.69 -8.87 -16.91
N ILE A 92 -2.49 -8.98 -17.43
CA ILE A 92 -1.72 -10.22 -17.59
C ILE A 92 -0.42 -10.12 -16.81
N GLY A 93 0.09 -11.24 -16.31
CA GLY A 93 1.46 -11.33 -15.83
C GLY A 93 2.36 -11.91 -16.92
N VAL A 94 3.61 -11.47 -16.97
CA VAL A 94 4.63 -11.94 -17.91
C VAL A 94 5.86 -12.37 -17.11
N ASP A 95 6.32 -13.60 -17.34
CA ASP A 95 7.62 -14.10 -16.87
C ASP A 95 8.68 -13.85 -17.95
N CYS A 96 9.52 -12.84 -17.75
CA CYS A 96 10.52 -12.42 -18.73
C CYS A 96 11.56 -13.52 -19.03
N SER A 97 11.77 -14.48 -18.12
CA SER A 97 12.68 -15.62 -18.34
C SER A 97 12.21 -16.57 -19.45
N GLN A 98 10.91 -16.59 -19.71
CA GLN A 98 10.27 -17.45 -20.71
C GLN A 98 10.00 -16.71 -22.04
N VAL A 99 10.27 -15.40 -22.11
CA VAL A 99 10.05 -14.59 -23.32
C VAL A 99 11.26 -14.71 -24.25
N TYR A 100 11.15 -15.49 -25.32
CA TYR A 100 12.22 -15.66 -26.30
C TYR A 100 12.27 -14.54 -27.36
N ASP A 101 11.13 -13.88 -27.58
CA ASP A 101 10.95 -12.74 -28.48
C ASP A 101 10.11 -11.67 -27.76
N ALA A 102 10.67 -10.48 -27.60
CA ALA A 102 10.02 -9.38 -26.89
C ALA A 102 8.88 -8.75 -27.71
N HIS A 103 8.74 -9.07 -29.00
CA HIS A 103 7.75 -8.48 -29.89
C HIS A 103 6.31 -8.59 -29.35
N ASP A 104 5.94 -9.76 -28.82
CA ASP A 104 4.59 -9.97 -28.29
C ASP A 104 4.36 -9.14 -27.00
N VAL A 105 5.39 -8.97 -26.17
CA VAL A 105 5.32 -8.17 -24.93
C VAL A 105 5.23 -6.68 -25.26
N PHE A 106 5.94 -6.22 -26.28
CA PHE A 106 5.82 -4.86 -26.80
C PHE A 106 4.42 -4.62 -27.37
N ALA A 107 3.88 -5.56 -28.14
CA ALA A 107 2.52 -5.46 -28.65
C ALA A 107 1.45 -5.48 -27.53
N CYS A 108 1.69 -6.19 -26.42
CA CYS A 108 0.86 -6.08 -25.20
C CYS A 108 0.89 -4.66 -24.62
N PHE A 109 2.08 -4.05 -24.61
CA PHE A 109 2.30 -2.72 -24.07
C PHE A 109 1.69 -1.63 -24.97
N ASP A 110 1.83 -1.75 -26.29
CA ASP A 110 1.18 -0.88 -27.28
C ASP A 110 -0.34 -0.86 -27.09
N GLU A 111 -0.93 -2.04 -26.85
CA GLU A 111 -2.36 -2.18 -26.60
C GLU A 111 -2.77 -1.54 -25.26
N ALA A 112 -1.95 -1.69 -24.22
CA ALA A 112 -2.17 -1.02 -22.94
C ALA A 112 -2.14 0.51 -23.12
N TYR A 113 -1.15 1.02 -23.87
CA TYR A 113 -1.01 2.43 -24.20
C TYR A 113 -2.21 2.94 -24.99
N ALA A 114 -2.57 2.28 -26.11
CA ALA A 114 -3.68 2.68 -26.98
C ALA A 114 -5.02 2.73 -26.22
N LYS A 115 -5.26 1.79 -25.30
CA LYS A 115 -6.46 1.80 -24.44
C LYS A 115 -6.48 2.99 -23.48
N ALA A 116 -5.34 3.31 -22.87
CA ALA A 116 -5.25 4.47 -21.99
C ALA A 116 -5.41 5.78 -22.76
N GLU A 117 -4.94 5.86 -24.01
CA GLU A 117 -5.13 7.02 -24.90
C GLU A 117 -6.59 7.15 -25.35
N LEU A 118 -7.28 6.05 -25.66
CA LEU A 118 -8.71 6.03 -25.99
C LEU A 118 -9.62 6.40 -24.82
N GLY A 119 -9.16 6.21 -23.58
CA GLY A 119 -9.84 6.74 -22.38
C GLY A 119 -9.87 8.26 -22.29
N ASN A 120 -9.02 8.96 -23.09
CA ASN A 120 -8.95 10.42 -23.20
C ASN A 120 -9.68 10.99 -24.44
N VAL A 121 -10.21 10.15 -25.32
CA VAL A 121 -11.00 10.59 -26.48
C VAL A 121 -12.48 10.40 -26.18
N MET A 122 -13.16 11.51 -25.85
CA MET A 122 -14.60 11.62 -26.04
C MET A 122 -14.93 11.31 -27.51
N VAL A 123 -15.42 10.10 -27.77
CA VAL A 123 -16.01 9.76 -29.06
C VAL A 123 -17.35 10.47 -29.15
N ILE A 124 -17.35 11.67 -29.75
CA ILE A 124 -18.57 12.33 -30.23
C ILE A 124 -19.08 11.49 -31.40
N ASN A 125 -20.10 10.68 -31.16
CA ASN A 125 -20.79 9.92 -32.19
C ASN A 125 -21.98 10.73 -32.72
N HIS A 126 -21.81 11.36 -33.90
CA HIS A 126 -22.66 11.26 -35.10
C HIS A 126 -22.82 12.57 -35.87
N VAL A 127 -22.32 12.63 -37.12
CA VAL A 127 -23.04 13.23 -38.26
C VAL A 127 -22.69 12.47 -39.55
N HIS A 128 -23.71 11.89 -40.19
CA HIS A 128 -23.66 11.36 -41.56
C HIS A 128 -23.46 12.52 -42.56
N PRO A 129 -22.55 12.43 -43.56
CA PRO A 129 -22.29 13.51 -44.49
C PRO A 129 -23.28 13.49 -45.67
N GLN A 130 -23.94 14.62 -45.93
CA GLN A 130 -24.51 14.93 -47.25
C GLN A 130 -24.03 16.31 -47.72
N ASN A 131 -23.46 16.29 -48.92
CA ASN A 131 -23.17 17.40 -49.84
C ASN A 131 -21.93 18.31 -49.58
N GLN A 132 -20.89 18.06 -50.38
CA GLN A 132 -19.83 18.99 -50.83
C GLN A 132 -20.41 20.13 -51.73
N PRO A 133 -19.66 21.18 -52.18
CA PRO A 133 -18.18 21.40 -52.12
C PRO A 133 -17.70 22.83 -51.73
N ALA A 134 -16.42 22.96 -51.36
CA ALA A 134 -15.42 23.88 -51.96
C ALA A 134 -14.22 24.16 -51.02
N ASP A 135 -13.07 23.56 -51.37
CA ASP A 135 -11.65 23.98 -51.31
C ASP A 135 -11.21 25.03 -50.25
N ILE A 136 -10.13 24.83 -49.47
CA ILE A 136 -8.73 24.76 -49.93
C ILE A 136 -7.82 23.99 -48.94
N VAL A 137 -7.25 22.88 -49.44
CA VAL A 137 -5.86 22.35 -49.38
C VAL A 137 -4.89 22.74 -48.24
N VAL A 138 -4.44 21.71 -47.48
CA VAL A 138 -3.01 21.42 -47.22
C VAL A 138 -2.81 19.89 -47.36
N GLN A 139 -1.80 19.48 -48.12
CA GLN A 139 -1.63 18.11 -48.65
C GLN A 139 -1.02 17.07 -47.67
N PRO A 140 -1.32 15.77 -47.88
CA PRO A 140 -0.86 14.63 -47.08
C PRO A 140 0.43 14.01 -47.63
N THR A 141 1.19 13.27 -46.81
CA THR A 141 2.13 12.26 -47.34
C THR A 141 2.05 10.93 -46.57
N GLN A 142 1.10 10.12 -47.05
CA GLN A 142 1.19 8.68 -47.31
C GLN A 142 1.77 7.74 -46.23
N ARG A 143 0.84 6.96 -45.67
CA ARG A 143 1.06 5.59 -45.19
C ARG A 143 1.78 4.76 -46.27
N SER A 144 2.90 4.17 -45.89
CA SER A 144 3.51 3.04 -46.62
C SER A 144 3.21 1.76 -45.85
N THR A 145 2.25 1.00 -46.36
CA THR A 145 2.11 -0.43 -46.12
C THR A 145 3.35 -1.16 -46.64
N ARG A 146 4.10 -1.84 -45.77
CA ARG A 146 5.04 -2.89 -46.19
C ARG A 146 4.86 -4.14 -45.33
N SER A 147 4.41 -5.18 -46.01
CA SER A 147 4.45 -6.58 -45.62
C SER A 147 5.87 -7.00 -45.20
N TYR A 148 5.98 -7.66 -44.05
CA TYR A 148 7.20 -8.33 -43.62
C TYR A 148 7.45 -9.56 -44.49
N SER A 149 8.44 -9.46 -45.39
CA SER A 149 9.08 -10.61 -46.01
C SER A 149 10.41 -10.89 -45.31
N ALA A 150 10.62 -12.15 -44.96
CA ALA A 150 11.83 -12.68 -44.38
C ALA A 150 13.06 -12.31 -45.22
N GLY A 151 13.91 -11.44 -44.67
CA GLY A 151 15.16 -11.01 -45.27
C GLY A 151 16.08 -10.53 -44.17
N HIS A 152 17.26 -11.14 -44.09
CA HIS A 152 18.31 -10.83 -43.12
C HIS A 152 18.60 -9.32 -43.05
N VAL A 153 18.09 -8.65 -42.03
CA VAL A 153 18.60 -7.36 -41.59
C VAL A 153 19.51 -7.66 -40.42
N GLN A 154 20.80 -7.41 -40.62
CA GLN A 154 21.80 -7.50 -39.58
C GLN A 154 21.31 -6.73 -38.36
N SER A 155 21.18 -7.46 -37.26
CA SER A 155 21.06 -6.93 -35.91
C SER A 155 22.01 -5.75 -35.74
N GLN A 156 21.46 -4.54 -35.70
CA GLN A 156 22.15 -3.44 -35.05
C GLN A 156 22.21 -3.82 -33.59
N ARG A 157 23.35 -4.42 -33.25
CA ARG A 157 23.75 -4.73 -31.88
C ARG A 157 23.43 -3.53 -31.01
N ILE A 158 22.65 -3.79 -29.96
CA ILE A 158 22.68 -3.10 -28.68
C ILE A 158 24.07 -2.51 -28.49
N VAL A 159 24.21 -1.19 -28.61
CA VAL A 159 25.41 -0.50 -28.15
C VAL A 159 25.29 -0.53 -26.64
N ARG A 160 25.80 -1.61 -26.03
CA ARG A 160 26.37 -1.51 -24.70
C ARG A 160 27.15 -0.20 -24.69
N ALA A 161 27.05 0.60 -23.63
CA ALA A 161 28.13 1.51 -23.29
C ALA A 161 29.39 0.70 -22.89
N GLN A 162 29.84 -0.21 -23.77
CA GLN A 162 31.25 -0.41 -23.98
C GLN A 162 31.74 0.95 -24.39
N HIS A 163 32.60 1.55 -23.57
CA HIS A 163 33.37 2.69 -23.97
C HIS A 163 33.92 2.42 -25.38
N THR A 164 33.30 3.04 -26.39
CA THR A 164 33.60 2.82 -27.79
C THR A 164 34.93 3.48 -28.07
N ASP A 165 36.04 2.76 -27.87
CA ASP A 165 37.40 2.92 -28.46
C ASP A 165 37.96 4.34 -28.69
N ALA A 166 37.42 5.37 -28.05
CA ALA A 166 37.87 6.75 -28.17
C ALA A 166 38.88 7.05 -27.06
N ARG A 167 40.10 6.56 -27.28
CA ARG A 167 41.40 6.99 -26.71
C ARG A 167 41.40 7.25 -25.20
N PHE A 168 41.42 6.15 -24.44
CA PHE A 168 41.93 6.16 -23.07
C PHE A 168 43.39 6.61 -22.97
N ASP A 169 44.10 6.73 -24.08
CA ASP A 169 45.47 7.24 -24.17
C ASP A 169 45.55 8.76 -24.39
N ASP A 170 44.43 9.50 -24.35
CA ASP A 170 44.47 10.96 -24.44
C ASP A 170 45.19 11.55 -23.20
N PRO A 171 46.34 12.24 -23.36
CA PRO A 171 47.08 12.87 -22.26
C PRO A 171 46.27 13.96 -21.54
N SER A 172 45.20 14.48 -22.14
CA SER A 172 44.29 15.46 -21.53
C SER A 172 43.47 14.88 -20.37
N ILE A 173 43.31 13.56 -20.33
CA ILE A 173 42.61 12.85 -19.25
C ILE A 173 43.57 12.71 -18.06
N PRO A 174 43.17 12.97 -16.82
CA PRO A 174 44.02 12.72 -15.66
C PRO A 174 44.44 11.23 -15.56
N GLU A 175 45.71 10.97 -15.27
CA GLU A 175 46.28 9.61 -15.24
C GLU A 175 45.50 8.66 -14.32
N GLN A 176 45.11 9.13 -13.14
CA GLN A 176 44.33 8.33 -12.19
C GLN A 176 42.95 7.95 -12.76
N LEU A 177 42.33 8.84 -13.53
CA LEU A 177 41.05 8.55 -14.20
C LEU A 177 41.22 7.50 -15.31
N ARG A 178 42.31 7.59 -16.10
CA ARG A 178 42.67 6.56 -17.10
C ARG A 178 42.86 5.20 -16.45
N GLN A 179 43.63 5.14 -15.35
CA GLN A 179 43.90 3.91 -14.62
C GLN A 179 42.61 3.30 -14.05
N MET A 180 41.72 4.12 -13.48
CA MET A 180 40.43 3.65 -12.97
C MET A 180 39.57 3.03 -14.08
N LEU A 181 39.51 3.67 -15.26
CA LEU A 181 38.76 3.17 -16.41
C LEU A 181 39.37 1.88 -16.96
N ALA A 182 40.70 1.77 -16.99
CA ALA A 182 41.40 0.55 -17.38
C ALA A 182 41.08 -0.63 -16.43
N MET A 183 40.89 -0.39 -15.12
CA MET A 183 40.43 -1.45 -14.20
C MET A 183 39.09 -2.04 -14.61
N GLY A 184 38.19 -1.22 -15.15
CA GLY A 184 36.87 -1.65 -15.65
C GLY A 184 36.97 -2.49 -16.92
N GLN A 185 37.86 -2.15 -17.84
CA GLN A 185 38.09 -2.94 -19.06
C GLN A 185 38.74 -4.30 -18.77
N GLN A 186 39.63 -4.35 -17.79
CA GLN A 186 40.32 -5.59 -17.38
C GLN A 186 39.40 -6.54 -16.61
N ALA A 187 38.44 -6.00 -15.86
CA ALA A 187 37.36 -6.79 -15.31
C ALA A 187 36.49 -7.28 -16.49
N ARG A 188 36.67 -8.53 -16.91
CA ARG A 188 35.82 -9.15 -17.97
C ARG A 188 34.35 -8.77 -17.73
N PRO A 189 33.55 -8.48 -18.77
CA PRO A 189 32.15 -8.10 -18.61
C PRO A 189 31.35 -9.27 -18.03
N SER A 190 31.38 -9.38 -16.71
CA SER A 190 30.59 -10.31 -15.93
C SER A 190 29.28 -9.61 -15.60
N LYS A 191 28.16 -10.23 -15.98
CA LYS A 191 26.83 -9.74 -15.58
C LYS A 191 26.56 -9.95 -14.08
N SER A 192 27.44 -10.65 -13.36
CA SER A 192 27.27 -10.92 -11.93
C SER A 192 27.36 -9.63 -11.10
N LEU A 193 26.34 -9.40 -10.26
CA LEU A 193 26.30 -8.29 -9.30
C LEU A 193 27.52 -8.27 -8.37
N ASP A 194 28.01 -9.44 -7.96
CA ASP A 194 29.20 -9.56 -7.09
C ASP A 194 30.47 -9.07 -7.79
N ALA A 195 30.59 -9.29 -9.11
CA ALA A 195 31.71 -8.77 -9.88
C ALA A 195 31.65 -7.24 -10.00
N GLN A 196 30.44 -6.69 -10.19
CA GLN A 196 30.22 -5.25 -10.23
C GLN A 196 30.52 -4.58 -8.89
N ARG A 197 30.06 -5.17 -7.77
CA ARG A 197 30.39 -4.73 -6.40
C ARG A 197 31.90 -4.69 -6.18
N LYS A 198 32.61 -5.79 -6.46
CA LYS A 198 34.07 -5.86 -6.31
C LYS A 198 34.80 -4.81 -7.14
N LEU A 199 34.37 -4.59 -8.38
CA LEU A 199 34.94 -3.56 -9.25
C LEU A 199 34.69 -2.16 -8.68
N PHE A 200 33.44 -1.86 -8.30
CA PHE A 200 33.08 -0.58 -7.70
C PHE A 200 33.92 -0.28 -6.46
N ILE A 201 34.02 -1.23 -5.53
CA ILE A 201 34.79 -1.08 -4.29
C ILE A 201 36.26 -0.80 -4.60
N ARG A 202 36.84 -1.52 -5.55
CA ARG A 202 38.23 -1.31 -5.98
C ARG A 202 38.43 0.08 -6.57
N GLN A 203 37.53 0.53 -7.44
CA GLN A 203 37.57 1.87 -8.04
C GLN A 203 37.37 2.97 -6.99
N ALA A 204 36.40 2.82 -6.10
CA ALA A 204 36.11 3.78 -5.04
C ALA A 204 37.31 3.98 -4.09
N ARG A 205 37.93 2.88 -3.66
CA ARG A 205 39.15 2.93 -2.83
C ARG A 205 40.32 3.57 -3.58
N PHE A 206 40.50 3.25 -4.86
CA PHE A 206 41.55 3.82 -5.70
C PHE A 206 41.36 5.33 -5.95
N MET A 207 40.11 5.79 -6.02
CA MET A 207 39.74 7.20 -6.24
C MET A 207 39.46 7.95 -4.95
N ARG A 208 39.82 7.41 -3.78
CA ARG A 208 39.50 7.98 -2.46
C ARG A 208 39.88 9.45 -2.35
N ASP A 209 41.11 9.77 -2.73
CA ASP A 209 41.72 11.09 -2.59
C ASP A 209 41.78 11.87 -3.91
N TYR A 210 41.18 11.32 -4.98
CA TYR A 210 41.17 11.99 -6.28
C TYR A 210 40.26 13.23 -6.23
N THR A 211 40.81 14.35 -6.70
CA THR A 211 40.12 15.63 -6.84
C THR A 211 40.09 16.08 -8.29
N GLU A 212 38.99 16.72 -8.71
CA GLU A 212 38.83 17.30 -10.04
C GLU A 212 38.21 18.69 -9.91
N THR A 213 38.55 19.59 -10.84
CA THR A 213 38.09 21.00 -10.80
C THR A 213 37.46 21.47 -12.09
N THR A 214 37.62 20.72 -13.18
CA THR A 214 37.29 21.18 -14.53
C THR A 214 36.12 20.43 -15.16
N GLY A 215 35.53 19.45 -14.48
CA GLY A 215 34.37 18.71 -14.97
C GLY A 215 33.08 19.51 -14.86
N THR A 216 32.27 19.47 -15.92
CA THR A 216 30.88 19.96 -15.93
C THR A 216 29.92 18.78 -15.82
N TRP A 217 28.74 19.00 -15.25
CA TRP A 217 27.71 17.97 -15.11
C TRP A 217 26.30 18.51 -15.34
N SER A 218 25.39 17.59 -15.64
CA SER A 218 23.95 17.82 -15.66
C SER A 218 23.32 17.28 -14.38
N THR A 219 22.26 17.92 -13.91
CA THR A 219 21.43 17.47 -12.78
C THR A 219 20.40 16.42 -13.21
N SER A 220 20.00 16.40 -14.49
CA SER A 220 18.98 15.51 -15.04
C SER A 220 19.57 14.16 -15.51
N LEU A 221 20.24 13.44 -14.61
CA LEU A 221 20.78 12.10 -14.91
C LEU A 221 20.02 11.03 -14.12
N PHE A 222 19.49 10.04 -14.84
CA PHE A 222 18.83 8.88 -14.27
C PHE A 222 19.51 7.57 -14.72
N ARG A 223 19.84 6.70 -13.76
CA ARG A 223 20.37 5.36 -13.96
C ARG A 223 19.93 4.47 -12.80
N LEU A 224 19.47 3.26 -13.11
CA LEU A 224 19.24 2.21 -12.14
C LEU A 224 20.61 1.66 -11.69
N TYR A 225 20.88 1.71 -10.38
CA TYR A 225 22.11 1.20 -9.75
C TYR A 225 23.41 1.78 -10.33
N PRO A 226 23.61 3.10 -10.24
CA PRO A 226 24.73 3.76 -10.88
C PRO A 226 26.08 3.33 -10.30
N THR A 227 27.04 3.10 -11.18
CA THR A 227 28.45 2.87 -10.86
C THR A 227 29.32 3.84 -11.66
N TYR A 228 30.62 3.93 -11.36
CA TYR A 228 31.55 4.70 -12.21
C TYR A 228 31.54 4.23 -13.66
N GLN A 229 31.31 2.93 -13.92
CA GLN A 229 31.26 2.36 -15.27
C GLN A 229 30.00 2.75 -16.05
N SER A 230 28.93 3.15 -15.36
CA SER A 230 27.70 3.63 -15.99
C SER A 230 27.78 5.08 -16.48
N LEU A 231 28.86 5.80 -16.15
CA LEU A 231 29.08 7.20 -16.50
C LEU A 231 29.98 7.35 -17.72
N THR A 232 29.64 8.28 -18.61
CA THR A 232 30.57 8.76 -19.63
C THR A 232 31.76 9.47 -18.98
N LEU A 233 32.87 9.62 -19.71
CA LEU A 233 34.05 10.32 -19.21
C LEU A 233 33.72 11.73 -18.69
N ASN A 234 32.91 12.50 -19.41
CA ASN A 234 32.49 13.84 -18.99
C ASN A 234 31.64 13.79 -17.71
N GLN A 235 30.67 12.87 -17.63
CA GLN A 235 29.86 12.69 -16.42
C GLN A 235 30.70 12.27 -15.22
N LEU A 236 31.70 11.42 -15.42
CA LEU A 236 32.62 10.98 -14.38
C LEU A 236 33.49 12.12 -13.86
N ARG A 237 34.03 12.96 -14.77
CA ARG A 237 34.75 14.20 -14.37
C ARG A 237 33.83 15.17 -13.65
N GLY A 238 32.59 15.29 -14.12
CA GLY A 238 31.53 16.04 -13.45
C GLY A 238 31.28 15.54 -12.02
N TYR A 239 31.14 14.23 -11.84
CA TYR A 239 30.97 13.59 -10.53
C TYR A 239 32.12 13.91 -9.58
N PHE A 240 33.38 13.73 -10.03
CA PHE A 240 34.53 14.01 -9.18
C PHE A 240 34.69 15.51 -8.88
N THR A 241 34.27 16.40 -9.79
CA THR A 241 34.24 17.85 -9.53
C THR A 241 33.22 18.18 -8.45
N TRP A 242 31.99 17.67 -8.60
CA TRP A 242 30.91 17.83 -7.63
C TRP A 242 31.33 17.28 -6.25
N ARG A 243 31.83 16.04 -6.20
CA ARG A 243 32.31 15.39 -4.96
C ARG A 243 33.41 16.17 -4.27
N THR A 244 34.36 16.73 -5.03
CA THR A 244 35.45 17.56 -4.49
C THR A 244 34.88 18.80 -3.81
N ARG A 245 33.95 19.51 -4.48
CA ARG A 245 33.27 20.69 -3.94
C ARG A 245 32.41 20.35 -2.72
N TYR A 246 31.63 19.27 -2.80
CA TYR A 246 30.77 18.82 -1.71
C TYR A 246 31.58 18.49 -0.45
N ARG A 247 32.68 17.75 -0.58
CA ARG A 247 33.60 17.46 0.55
C ARG A 247 34.29 18.69 1.12
N ALA A 248 34.45 19.75 0.33
CA ALA A 248 34.94 21.05 0.79
C ALA A 248 33.84 21.93 1.42
N GLY A 249 32.62 21.40 1.63
CA GLY A 249 31.48 22.11 2.20
C GLY A 249 30.75 23.03 1.21
N GLN A 250 31.03 22.93 -0.09
CA GLN A 250 30.40 23.75 -1.11
C GLN A 250 29.21 23.00 -1.70
N LEU A 251 28.00 23.34 -1.23
CA LEU A 251 26.76 22.75 -1.74
C LEU A 251 26.51 23.21 -3.18
N GLN A 252 26.32 22.25 -4.08
CA GLN A 252 26.02 22.45 -5.49
C GLN A 252 24.98 21.41 -5.93
N PRO A 253 24.09 21.73 -6.90
CA PRO A 253 23.11 20.78 -7.40
C PRO A 253 23.76 19.47 -7.86
N ALA A 254 23.09 18.36 -7.56
CA ALA A 254 23.55 17.01 -7.88
C ALA A 254 22.42 16.23 -8.56
N SER A 255 22.78 15.25 -9.39
CA SER A 255 21.81 14.26 -9.87
C SER A 255 21.64 13.14 -8.83
N ALA A 256 20.49 12.45 -8.86
CA ALA A 256 20.27 11.23 -8.07
C ALA A 256 21.38 10.19 -8.28
N VAL A 257 21.91 10.11 -9.50
CA VAL A 257 23.05 9.25 -9.84
C VAL A 257 24.30 9.59 -9.04
N PHE A 258 24.62 10.88 -8.88
CA PHE A 258 25.80 11.31 -8.11
C PHE A 258 25.63 11.02 -6.62
N ILE A 259 24.44 11.28 -6.06
CA ILE A 259 24.16 10.98 -4.65
C ILE A 259 24.27 9.48 -4.38
N SER A 260 23.67 8.64 -5.23
CA SER A 260 23.75 7.17 -5.10
C SER A 260 25.18 6.64 -5.15
N ILE A 261 26.03 7.16 -6.07
CA ILE A 261 27.45 6.78 -6.11
C ILE A 261 28.17 7.24 -4.84
N TYR A 262 27.91 8.46 -4.36
CA TYR A 262 28.53 9.00 -3.17
C TYR A 262 28.15 8.26 -1.88
N LEU A 263 26.88 7.87 -1.72
CA LEU A 263 26.45 7.00 -0.62
C LEU A 263 27.16 5.66 -0.65
N ASN A 264 27.28 5.03 -1.82
CA ASN A 264 28.05 3.79 -1.98
C ASN A 264 29.54 3.96 -1.67
N GLU A 265 30.15 5.11 -1.98
CA GLU A 265 31.51 5.41 -1.55
C GLU A 265 31.62 5.42 -0.01
N LEU A 266 30.70 6.13 0.67
CA LEU A 266 30.67 6.23 2.13
C LEU A 266 30.48 4.85 2.77
N PHE A 267 29.54 4.05 2.27
CA PHE A 267 29.30 2.69 2.77
C PHE A 267 30.48 1.75 2.59
N ASN A 268 31.42 2.07 1.68
CA ASN A 268 32.67 1.34 1.47
C ASN A 268 33.87 2.00 2.17
N GLY A 269 33.63 2.94 3.09
CA GLY A 269 34.66 3.62 3.91
C GLY A 269 35.47 4.65 3.14
N VAL A 270 34.91 5.25 2.09
CA VAL A 270 35.58 6.27 1.28
C VAL A 270 35.05 7.65 1.66
N GLY A 271 35.87 8.44 2.35
CA GLY A 271 35.49 9.78 2.83
C GLY A 271 34.82 9.79 4.21
N ALA A 272 34.89 8.68 4.95
CA ALA A 272 34.39 8.55 6.31
C ALA A 272 35.40 7.84 7.22
N ASP A 273 35.43 8.23 8.49
CA ASP A 273 36.38 7.72 9.50
C ASP A 273 35.85 6.51 10.27
N SER A 274 34.53 6.37 10.38
CA SER A 274 33.84 5.25 11.02
C SER A 274 32.50 4.96 10.35
N PRO A 275 31.84 3.82 10.63
CA PRO A 275 30.49 3.56 10.16
C PRO A 275 29.48 4.63 10.60
N GLU A 276 29.57 5.14 11.84
CA GLU A 276 28.68 6.19 12.33
C GLU A 276 28.91 7.52 11.60
N ASP A 277 30.16 7.86 11.27
CA ASP A 277 30.48 9.02 10.45
C ASP A 277 29.98 8.86 9.01
N ALA A 278 30.16 7.68 8.41
CA ALA A 278 29.63 7.36 7.08
C ALA A 278 28.10 7.51 7.03
N ALA A 279 27.40 6.95 8.03
CA ALA A 279 25.95 7.03 8.12
C ALA A 279 25.45 8.47 8.30
N ARG A 280 26.07 9.26 9.18
CA ARG A 280 25.72 10.68 9.37
C ARG A 280 25.95 11.50 8.10
N LYS A 281 27.08 11.31 7.42
CA LYS A 281 27.38 11.98 6.15
C LYS A 281 26.40 11.57 5.05
N ALA A 282 26.05 10.29 4.97
CA ALA A 282 25.08 9.78 4.00
C ALA A 282 23.69 10.38 4.23
N TYR A 283 23.20 10.36 5.47
CA TYR A 283 21.92 10.96 5.86
C TYR A 283 21.87 12.46 5.60
N HIS A 284 22.91 13.19 6.04
CA HIS A 284 22.98 14.63 5.82
C HIS A 284 23.06 14.99 4.33
N CYS A 285 23.81 14.23 3.55
CA CYS A 285 23.87 14.39 2.10
C CYS A 285 22.49 14.21 1.49
N LEU A 286 21.81 13.11 1.80
CA LEU A 286 20.47 12.83 1.28
C LEU A 286 19.48 13.95 1.63
N ALA A 287 19.37 14.31 2.92
CA ALA A 287 18.46 15.33 3.41
C ALA A 287 18.68 16.72 2.79
N GLN A 288 19.91 17.08 2.44
CA GLN A 288 20.21 18.35 1.76
C GLN A 288 19.66 18.44 0.34
N PHE A 289 19.56 17.31 -0.36
CA PHE A 289 19.10 17.26 -1.75
C PHE A 289 17.62 16.93 -1.89
N GLU A 290 17.01 16.29 -0.89
CA GLU A 290 15.56 16.12 -0.77
C GLU A 290 14.79 17.44 -0.82
N GLN A 291 15.36 18.50 -0.24
CA GLN A 291 14.71 19.80 -0.17
C GLN A 291 14.84 20.64 -1.45
N GLN A 292 15.59 20.18 -2.45
CA GLN A 292 15.96 20.99 -3.62
C GLN A 292 15.30 20.58 -4.95
N ASP A 293 14.75 19.38 -5.06
CA ASP A 293 14.29 18.83 -6.34
C ASP A 293 13.11 17.85 -6.17
N GLU A 294 11.93 18.19 -6.69
CA GLU A 294 10.74 17.33 -6.67
C GLU A 294 10.95 16.00 -7.43
N PHE A 295 11.85 15.96 -8.43
CA PHE A 295 12.13 14.74 -9.21
C PHE A 295 13.07 13.79 -8.44
N PHE A 296 13.86 14.30 -7.50
CA PHE A 296 14.74 13.52 -6.63
C PHE A 296 13.94 12.75 -5.56
N ALA A 297 12.77 13.25 -5.17
CA ALA A 297 11.90 12.68 -4.13
C ALA A 297 11.44 11.23 -4.43
N VAL A 298 11.47 10.79 -5.68
CA VAL A 298 10.95 9.48 -6.12
C VAL A 298 11.80 8.29 -5.61
N ASN A 299 13.06 8.51 -5.18
CA ASN A 299 13.96 7.42 -4.75
C ASN A 299 14.57 7.61 -3.34
N THR A 300 14.05 8.54 -2.55
CA THR A 300 14.63 8.93 -1.25
C THR A 300 14.47 7.86 -0.18
N VAL A 301 13.32 7.21 -0.10
CA VAL A 301 13.05 6.15 0.89
C VAL A 301 13.98 4.96 0.69
N ALA A 302 14.30 4.60 -0.55
CA ALA A 302 15.24 3.51 -0.82
C ALA A 302 16.67 3.85 -0.36
N LEU A 303 17.10 5.10 -0.55
CA LEU A 303 18.39 5.59 -0.07
C LEU A 303 18.43 5.71 1.46
N HIS A 304 17.35 6.16 2.10
CA HIS A 304 17.19 6.09 3.55
C HIS A 304 17.24 4.65 4.07
N THR A 305 16.60 3.73 3.36
CA THR A 305 16.64 2.29 3.67
C THR A 305 18.07 1.77 3.57
N TRP A 306 18.84 2.18 2.57
CA TRP A 306 20.27 1.82 2.49
C TRP A 306 21.06 2.33 3.70
N ILE A 307 20.82 3.56 4.15
CA ILE A 307 21.50 4.10 5.33
C ILE A 307 21.15 3.28 6.58
N VAL A 308 19.88 2.94 6.77
CA VAL A 308 19.41 2.09 7.89
C VAL A 308 20.03 0.69 7.83
N ASP A 309 19.99 0.05 6.65
CA ASP A 309 20.58 -1.27 6.43
C ASP A 309 22.09 -1.25 6.72
N PHE A 310 22.80 -0.25 6.23
CA PHE A 310 24.22 -0.05 6.51
C PHE A 310 24.47 0.07 8.01
N CYS A 311 23.71 0.89 8.72
CA CYS A 311 23.84 1.02 10.17
C CYS A 311 23.64 -0.32 10.89
N VAL A 312 22.62 -1.08 10.51
CA VAL A 312 22.33 -2.42 11.09
C VAL A 312 23.47 -3.40 10.82
N LEU A 313 23.99 -3.43 9.59
CA LEU A 313 25.06 -4.36 9.20
C LEU A 313 26.39 -4.07 9.89
N TYR A 314 26.65 -2.80 10.21
CA TYR A 314 27.89 -2.37 10.87
C TYR A 314 27.75 -2.17 12.39
N GLY A 315 26.59 -2.52 12.97
CA GLY A 315 26.39 -2.49 14.43
C GLY A 315 26.32 -1.08 15.02
N VAL A 316 25.84 -0.10 14.25
CA VAL A 316 25.60 1.27 14.72
C VAL A 316 24.47 1.28 15.75
N ASP A 317 24.57 2.19 16.73
CA ASP A 317 23.58 2.31 17.80
C ASP A 317 22.14 2.54 17.29
N VAL A 318 21.18 1.85 17.91
CA VAL A 318 19.77 1.88 17.49
C VAL A 318 19.15 3.27 17.62
N ALA A 319 19.54 4.08 18.61
CA ALA A 319 19.02 5.43 18.75
C ALA A 319 19.47 6.35 17.60
N LEU A 320 20.62 6.05 16.98
CA LEU A 320 21.05 6.74 15.76
C LEU A 320 20.31 6.20 14.53
N ILE A 321 20.14 4.87 14.42
CA ILE A 321 19.37 4.24 13.33
C ILE A 321 17.96 4.83 13.23
N GLN A 322 17.28 4.99 14.37
CA GLN A 322 15.92 5.52 14.45
C GLN A 322 15.79 6.94 13.88
N GLN A 323 16.86 7.74 13.91
CA GLN A 323 16.89 9.09 13.32
C GLN A 323 17.00 9.06 11.79
N PHE A 324 17.54 7.97 11.23
CA PHE A 324 17.79 7.85 9.79
C PHE A 324 16.68 7.15 9.01
N ILE A 325 15.71 6.56 9.70
CA ILE A 325 14.50 6.01 9.09
C ILE A 325 13.80 7.12 8.28
N ASP A 326 13.33 6.76 7.09
CA ASP A 326 12.56 7.68 6.26
C ASP A 326 11.31 8.19 7.00
N HIS A 327 10.94 9.44 6.75
CA HIS A 327 9.83 10.10 7.42
C HIS A 327 8.49 9.38 7.18
N THR A 328 8.21 8.92 5.96
CA THR A 328 6.94 8.25 5.63
C THR A 328 6.79 6.93 6.37
N ILE A 329 7.87 6.14 6.43
CA ILE A 329 7.90 4.87 7.18
C ILE A 329 7.74 5.13 8.67
N ARG A 330 8.46 6.14 9.21
CA ARG A 330 8.40 6.48 10.64
C ARG A 330 7.01 6.95 11.05
N GLU A 331 6.40 7.81 10.24
CA GLU A 331 5.06 8.36 10.50
C GLU A 331 4.03 7.23 10.49
N GLN A 332 3.99 6.40 9.46
CA GLN A 332 3.08 5.26 9.39
C GLN A 332 3.25 4.31 10.58
N ASP A 333 4.48 3.91 10.90
CA ASP A 333 4.76 3.00 12.03
C ASP A 333 4.35 3.66 13.38
N THR A 334 4.44 4.98 13.49
CA THR A 334 3.99 5.75 14.67
C THR A 334 2.47 5.73 14.79
N LEU A 335 1.75 6.02 13.70
CA LEU A 335 0.28 5.99 13.66
C LEU A 335 -0.23 4.59 14.03
N LEU A 336 0.37 3.54 13.46
CA LEU A 336 0.03 2.15 13.79
C LEU A 336 0.31 1.82 15.25
N HIS A 337 1.43 2.28 15.84
CA HIS A 337 1.72 2.06 17.25
C HIS A 337 0.73 2.77 18.17
N THR A 338 0.34 4.01 17.85
CA THR A 338 -0.73 4.72 18.55
C THR A 338 -2.03 3.93 18.55
N LEU A 339 -2.39 3.32 17.42
CA LEU A 339 -3.63 2.55 17.30
C LEU A 339 -3.53 1.14 17.89
N TYR A 340 -2.34 0.55 17.96
CA TYR A 340 -2.11 -0.78 18.53
C TYR A 340 -2.00 -0.76 20.05
N SER A 341 -1.32 0.25 20.60
CA SER A 341 -1.10 0.47 22.03
C SER A 341 -1.67 1.82 22.49
N PRO A 342 -2.99 2.05 22.31
CA PRO A 342 -3.61 3.36 22.61
C PRO A 342 -3.49 3.79 24.07
N GLN A 343 -3.23 2.86 25.00
CA GLN A 343 -3.03 3.18 26.42
C GLN A 343 -1.78 4.03 26.70
N GLU A 344 -0.83 4.09 25.76
CA GLU A 344 0.43 4.84 25.88
C GLU A 344 0.31 6.28 25.34
N TYR A 345 -0.82 6.64 24.74
CA TYR A 345 -1.01 7.88 23.99
C TYR A 345 -2.17 8.72 24.53
N GLN A 346 -2.12 10.02 24.23
CA GLN A 346 -3.22 10.93 24.55
C GLN A 346 -4.39 10.73 23.58
N GLU A 347 -5.60 11.07 24.03
CA GLU A 347 -6.83 10.92 23.22
C GLU A 347 -6.75 11.68 21.89
N SER A 348 -6.14 12.86 21.87
CA SER A 348 -5.94 13.63 20.64
C SER A 348 -5.08 12.88 19.62
N GLN A 349 -4.00 12.24 20.07
CA GLN A 349 -3.09 11.49 19.20
C GLN A 349 -3.77 10.24 18.63
N ILE A 350 -4.62 9.58 19.43
CA ILE A 350 -5.41 8.43 18.97
C ILE A 350 -6.36 8.86 17.86
N ILE A 351 -7.05 9.99 18.05
CA ILE A 351 -8.02 10.50 17.06
C ILE A 351 -7.33 11.00 15.79
N GLU A 352 -6.21 11.71 15.93
CA GLU A 352 -5.35 12.07 14.79
C GLU A 352 -4.93 10.82 14.02
N ALA A 353 -4.48 9.77 14.70
CA ALA A 353 -4.08 8.52 14.05
C ALA A 353 -5.25 7.79 13.37
N ILE A 354 -6.45 7.80 13.95
CA ILE A 354 -7.64 7.26 13.29
C ILE A 354 -7.95 8.05 12.00
N PHE A 355 -7.80 9.38 12.05
CA PHE A 355 -8.16 10.24 10.92
C PHE A 355 -7.20 10.22 9.75
N GLU A 356 -5.95 9.83 9.97
CA GLU A 356 -5.03 9.51 8.87
C GLU A 356 -5.49 8.31 8.03
N PHE A 357 -6.23 7.37 8.64
CA PHE A 357 -6.75 6.19 7.94
C PHE A 357 -8.24 6.30 7.54
N SER A 358 -9.00 7.23 8.14
CA SER A 358 -10.42 7.42 7.82
C SER A 358 -10.92 8.83 8.16
N THR A 359 -11.57 9.48 7.20
CA THR A 359 -12.21 10.80 7.42
C THR A 359 -13.73 10.72 7.54
N THR A 360 -14.32 9.53 7.64
CA THR A 360 -15.79 9.38 7.62
C THR A 360 -16.44 9.94 8.88
N PHE A 361 -15.87 9.69 10.05
CA PHE A 361 -16.42 10.17 11.32
C PHE A 361 -16.30 11.69 11.50
N SER A 362 -15.27 12.32 10.95
CA SER A 362 -15.09 13.79 11.06
C SER A 362 -16.22 14.57 10.36
N LYS A 363 -16.91 13.94 9.40
CA LYS A 363 -18.07 14.50 8.70
C LYS A 363 -19.37 14.38 9.50
N SER A 364 -19.41 13.56 10.55
CA SER A 364 -20.62 13.31 11.37
C SER A 364 -21.15 14.59 12.03
N PRO A 365 -22.49 14.78 12.10
CA PRO A 365 -23.12 15.83 12.91
C PRO A 365 -22.69 15.78 14.38
N ILE A 366 -22.39 14.61 14.93
CA ILE A 366 -21.90 14.49 16.32
C ILE A 366 -20.54 15.14 16.44
N PHE A 367 -19.61 14.79 15.56
CA PHE A 367 -18.28 15.36 15.57
C PHE A 367 -18.29 16.88 15.40
N LYS A 368 -19.19 17.40 14.54
CA LYS A 368 -19.34 18.84 14.30
C LYS A 368 -19.99 19.60 15.45
N LYS A 369 -21.02 19.04 16.09
CA LYS A 369 -21.82 19.73 17.12
C LYS A 369 -21.31 19.50 18.55
N ARG A 370 -20.63 18.37 18.79
CA ARG A 370 -20.16 17.91 20.11
C ARG A 370 -18.73 17.39 20.01
N HIS A 371 -17.84 18.20 19.44
CA HIS A 371 -16.48 17.81 19.08
C HIS A 371 -15.70 17.15 20.24
N ASP A 372 -15.54 17.85 21.36
CA ASP A 372 -14.73 17.36 22.49
C ASP A 372 -15.28 16.05 23.07
N GLU A 373 -16.61 15.93 23.20
CA GLU A 373 -17.26 14.72 23.70
C GLU A 373 -17.11 13.55 22.71
N ALA A 374 -17.20 13.82 21.42
CA ALA A 374 -17.04 12.82 20.36
C ALA A 374 -15.59 12.31 20.29
N VAL A 375 -14.61 13.21 20.33
CA VAL A 375 -13.17 12.91 20.37
C VAL A 375 -12.87 12.01 21.57
N HIS A 376 -13.29 12.42 22.78
CA HIS A 376 -13.10 11.64 24.00
C HIS A 376 -13.73 10.25 23.88
N MET A 377 -14.99 10.17 23.44
CA MET A 377 -15.72 8.91 23.35
C MET A 377 -15.10 7.94 22.34
N VAL A 378 -14.74 8.41 21.14
CA VAL A 378 -14.11 7.56 20.11
C VAL A 378 -12.73 7.09 20.56
N ALA A 379 -11.93 7.94 21.20
CA ALA A 379 -10.63 7.54 21.73
C ALA A 379 -10.76 6.43 22.79
N GLN A 380 -11.72 6.57 23.71
CA GLN A 380 -11.99 5.57 24.75
C GLN A 380 -12.52 4.25 24.17
N LEU A 381 -13.42 4.32 23.18
CA LEU A 381 -13.91 3.15 22.46
C LEU A 381 -12.78 2.44 21.73
N TRP A 382 -11.94 3.16 20.98
CA TRP A 382 -10.79 2.58 20.31
C TRP A 382 -9.84 1.91 21.31
N THR A 383 -9.56 2.59 22.43
CA THR A 383 -8.67 2.09 23.49
C THR A 383 -9.11 0.73 24.05
N TYR A 384 -10.41 0.50 24.17
CA TYR A 384 -10.96 -0.79 24.56
C TYR A 384 -11.02 -1.79 23.39
N CYS A 385 -11.61 -1.37 22.26
CA CYS A 385 -11.98 -2.25 21.16
C CYS A 385 -10.78 -2.75 20.34
N ALA A 386 -9.70 -1.98 20.21
CA ALA A 386 -8.58 -2.29 19.32
C ALA A 386 -8.00 -3.71 19.52
N ARG A 387 -7.96 -4.20 20.76
CA ARG A 387 -7.43 -5.52 21.13
C ARG A 387 -8.50 -6.62 21.28
N GLN A 388 -9.78 -6.28 21.20
CA GLN A 388 -10.84 -7.27 21.33
C GLN A 388 -10.98 -8.10 20.06
N THR A 389 -11.19 -9.41 20.22
CA THR A 389 -11.40 -10.32 19.10
C THR A 389 -12.85 -10.39 18.69
N VAL A 390 -13.12 -10.43 17.39
CA VAL A 390 -14.47 -10.56 16.84
C VAL A 390 -14.68 -11.98 16.30
N GLU A 391 -15.67 -12.70 16.83
CA GLU A 391 -15.94 -14.09 16.45
C GLU A 391 -16.27 -14.26 14.97
N ALA A 392 -17.13 -13.38 14.43
CA ALA A 392 -17.53 -13.37 13.02
C ALA A 392 -16.34 -13.14 12.07
N MET A 393 -15.28 -12.49 12.54
CA MET A 393 -14.07 -12.18 11.78
C MET A 393 -12.92 -13.12 12.15
N GLN A 394 -13.21 -14.42 12.23
CA GLN A 394 -12.21 -15.48 12.50
C GLN A 394 -11.40 -15.26 13.80
N LYS A 395 -12.03 -14.67 14.83
CA LYS A 395 -11.39 -14.33 16.11
C LYS A 395 -10.19 -13.39 15.97
N GLN A 396 -10.16 -12.56 14.93
CA GLN A 396 -9.15 -11.52 14.78
C GLN A 396 -9.47 -10.32 15.67
N SER A 397 -8.43 -9.62 16.14
CA SER A 397 -8.61 -8.35 16.87
C SER A 397 -9.12 -7.25 15.93
N LEU A 398 -9.83 -6.23 16.45
CA LEU A 398 -10.21 -5.06 15.64
C LEU A 398 -9.02 -4.47 14.88
N PHE A 399 -7.87 -4.30 15.56
CA PHE A 399 -6.66 -3.82 14.92
C PHE A 399 -6.22 -4.73 13.77
N SER A 400 -6.26 -6.06 13.95
CA SER A 400 -5.87 -7.00 12.91
C SER A 400 -6.85 -7.10 11.75
N ILE A 401 -8.15 -6.86 11.99
CA ILE A 401 -9.17 -6.78 10.95
C ILE A 401 -8.87 -5.60 10.02
N ILE A 402 -8.46 -4.47 10.59
CA ILE A 402 -8.24 -3.23 9.85
C ILE A 402 -6.84 -3.17 9.24
N PHE A 403 -5.79 -3.50 9.99
CA PHE A 403 -4.39 -3.30 9.56
C PHE A 403 -3.67 -4.60 9.17
N GLY A 404 -4.34 -5.75 9.35
CA GLY A 404 -3.76 -7.07 9.12
C GLY A 404 -2.88 -7.55 10.27
N LYS A 405 -2.16 -8.63 10.00
CA LYS A 405 -1.11 -9.18 10.89
C LYS A 405 0.25 -8.72 10.40
N PRO A 406 1.27 -8.63 11.28
CA PRO A 406 2.62 -8.31 10.83
C PRO A 406 3.07 -9.38 9.82
N TYR A 407 3.52 -8.94 8.65
CA TYR A 407 4.15 -9.83 7.69
C TYR A 407 5.56 -10.14 8.19
N ARG A 408 6.07 -11.32 7.86
CA ARG A 408 7.48 -11.66 7.98
C ARG A 408 7.95 -12.19 6.64
N ARG A 409 8.94 -11.54 6.05
CA ARG A 409 9.52 -11.97 4.77
C ARG A 409 11.03 -11.99 4.83
N GLN A 410 11.64 -12.83 4.01
CA GLN A 410 13.07 -12.76 3.79
C GLN A 410 13.43 -11.39 3.22
N TYR A 411 14.50 -10.82 3.75
CA TYR A 411 14.97 -9.48 3.44
C TYR A 411 16.44 -9.56 3.02
N PHE A 412 16.87 -8.61 2.19
CA PHE A 412 18.22 -8.56 1.68
C PHE A 412 18.74 -7.14 1.91
N PRO A 413 19.33 -6.85 3.08
CA PRO A 413 19.87 -5.54 3.37
C PRO A 413 20.86 -5.11 2.29
N LEU A 414 20.77 -3.86 1.83
CA LEU A 414 21.64 -3.31 0.78
C LEU A 414 21.62 -4.13 -0.53
N ALA A 415 20.51 -4.80 -0.87
CA ALA A 415 20.37 -5.64 -2.07
C ALA A 415 20.85 -4.94 -3.35
N ASP A 416 20.52 -3.67 -3.46
CA ASP A 416 20.73 -2.85 -4.65
C ASP A 416 21.97 -1.95 -4.55
N ALA A 417 22.67 -1.98 -3.40
CA ALA A 417 23.86 -1.18 -3.19
C ALA A 417 25.13 -1.93 -3.64
N MET A 418 26.12 -1.15 -4.04
CA MET A 418 27.44 -1.56 -4.51
C MET A 418 28.39 -1.79 -3.33
N VAL A 419 27.94 -2.56 -2.35
CA VAL A 419 28.67 -2.94 -1.13
C VAL A 419 28.86 -4.44 -1.06
N GLU A 420 29.86 -4.90 -0.31
CA GLU A 420 29.98 -6.32 0.00
C GLU A 420 28.91 -6.73 1.03
N PRO A 421 28.19 -7.84 0.82
CA PRO A 421 27.17 -8.30 1.75
C PRO A 421 27.83 -8.75 3.06
N ILE A 422 27.46 -8.09 4.16
CA ILE A 422 27.90 -8.46 5.50
C ILE A 422 26.89 -9.43 6.11
N LYS A 423 27.39 -10.51 6.70
CA LYS A 423 26.58 -11.49 7.41
C LYS A 423 27.04 -11.54 8.86
N PRO A 424 26.16 -11.25 9.84
CA PRO A 424 26.48 -11.43 11.25
C PRO A 424 26.90 -12.87 11.55
N GLU A 425 27.81 -13.05 12.50
CA GLU A 425 28.23 -14.39 12.95
C GLU A 425 27.15 -15.07 13.81
N THR A 426 26.35 -14.28 14.52
CA THR A 426 25.31 -14.72 15.43
C THR A 426 23.94 -14.20 15.02
N ASN A 427 22.88 -14.81 15.54
CA ASN A 427 21.54 -14.25 15.39
C ASN A 427 21.48 -12.88 16.08
N VAL A 428 20.88 -11.91 15.40
CA VAL A 428 20.72 -10.54 15.90
C VAL A 428 19.33 -10.02 15.57
N SER A 429 18.79 -9.15 16.42
CA SER A 429 17.47 -8.56 16.22
C SER A 429 17.52 -7.07 16.53
N TYR A 430 17.05 -6.26 15.59
CA TYR A 430 17.02 -4.81 15.65
C TYR A 430 15.57 -4.35 15.61
N MET A 431 15.12 -3.69 16.67
CA MET A 431 13.82 -3.02 16.69
C MET A 431 13.98 -1.63 16.07
N LEU A 432 13.60 -1.49 14.79
CA LEU A 432 13.75 -0.23 14.06
C LEU A 432 12.70 0.77 14.53
N THR A 433 11.45 0.31 14.64
CA THR A 433 10.33 1.03 15.26
C THR A 433 9.55 0.03 16.13
N PRO A 434 8.63 0.46 17.01
CA PRO A 434 7.75 -0.47 17.72
C PRO A 434 6.94 -1.41 16.79
N MET A 435 6.76 -1.02 15.51
CA MET A 435 6.02 -1.76 14.49
C MET A 435 6.89 -2.47 13.46
N ARG A 436 8.21 -2.35 13.54
CA ARG A 436 9.13 -2.85 12.52
C ARG A 436 10.41 -3.40 13.11
N ARG A 437 10.71 -4.65 12.75
CA ARG A 437 11.85 -5.39 13.24
C ARG A 437 12.65 -5.98 12.10
N LEU A 438 13.98 -5.89 12.19
CA LEU A 438 14.90 -6.56 11.29
C LEU A 438 15.68 -7.62 12.08
N GLU A 439 15.61 -8.87 11.65
CA GLU A 439 16.18 -10.01 12.35
C GLU A 439 17.11 -10.81 11.42
N TYR A 440 18.28 -11.17 11.91
CA TYR A 440 19.13 -12.17 11.27
C TYR A 440 18.98 -13.49 12.02
N GLN A 441 18.45 -14.51 11.35
CA GLN A 441 18.23 -15.83 11.93
C GLN A 441 18.47 -16.91 10.88
N LYS A 442 19.06 -18.05 11.29
CA LYS A 442 19.27 -19.21 10.39
C LYS A 442 20.00 -18.85 9.08
N ARG A 443 20.98 -17.93 9.18
CA ARG A 443 21.81 -17.42 8.06
C ARG A 443 21.08 -16.56 7.02
N ALA A 444 19.87 -16.09 7.32
CA ALA A 444 19.10 -15.18 6.47
C ALA A 444 18.58 -13.97 7.26
N TRP A 445 18.39 -12.86 6.56
CA TRP A 445 17.74 -11.66 7.11
C TRP A 445 16.23 -11.74 6.89
N TYR A 446 15.46 -11.28 7.87
CA TYR A 446 14.01 -11.20 7.82
C TYR A 446 13.58 -9.83 8.30
N ILE A 447 12.65 -9.21 7.59
CA ILE A 447 11.97 -8.01 8.06
C ILE A 447 10.54 -8.37 8.44
N GLU A 448 10.14 -7.89 9.61
CA GLU A 448 8.78 -7.98 10.14
C GLU A 448 8.20 -6.58 10.28
N GLY A 449 6.93 -6.41 9.89
CA GLY A 449 6.20 -5.17 10.08
C GLY A 449 4.82 -5.20 9.42
N TYR A 450 4.21 -4.03 9.27
CA TYR A 450 2.88 -3.89 8.67
C TYR A 450 2.98 -3.31 7.26
N SER A 451 2.14 -3.83 6.36
CA SER A 451 2.11 -3.43 4.96
C SER A 451 0.84 -2.63 4.69
N PRO A 452 0.92 -1.44 4.07
CA PRO A 452 -0.29 -0.71 3.65
C PRO A 452 -1.23 -1.54 2.77
N PHE A 453 -0.69 -2.51 2.03
CA PHE A 453 -1.50 -3.42 1.21
C PHE A 453 -2.38 -4.38 2.01
N SER A 454 -2.14 -4.55 3.32
CA SER A 454 -3.02 -5.33 4.19
C SER A 454 -4.05 -4.47 4.91
N PHE A 455 -4.09 -3.15 4.66
CA PHE A 455 -5.03 -2.27 5.34
C PHE A 455 -6.38 -2.32 4.66
N ASP A 456 -7.42 -2.65 5.42
CA ASP A 456 -8.81 -2.57 5.02
C ASP A 456 -9.47 -1.39 5.74
N THR A 457 -9.24 -0.19 5.20
CA THR A 457 -9.80 1.06 5.75
C THR A 457 -11.32 1.09 5.69
N LYS A 458 -11.95 0.26 4.85
CA LYS A 458 -13.42 0.11 4.86
C LYS A 458 -13.92 -0.49 6.17
N GLN A 459 -13.18 -1.42 6.78
CA GLN A 459 -13.55 -1.96 8.10
C GLN A 459 -13.43 -0.92 9.20
N LEU A 460 -12.46 0.01 9.09
CA LEU A 460 -12.37 1.16 9.98
C LEU A 460 -13.59 2.08 9.81
N ASP A 461 -14.00 2.36 8.57
CA ASP A 461 -15.21 3.13 8.28
C ASP A 461 -16.47 2.46 8.83
N THR A 462 -16.62 1.15 8.65
CA THR A 462 -17.73 0.37 9.20
C THR A 462 -17.77 0.46 10.72
N PHE A 463 -16.62 0.28 11.39
CA PHE A 463 -16.52 0.46 12.85
C PHE A 463 -16.94 1.86 13.29
N LEU A 464 -16.40 2.91 12.65
CA LEU A 464 -16.71 4.30 12.97
C LEU A 464 -18.17 4.68 12.69
N ARG A 465 -18.77 4.11 11.65
CA ARG A 465 -20.19 4.30 11.33
C ARG A 465 -21.11 3.68 12.38
N VAL A 466 -20.79 2.49 12.88
CA VAL A 466 -21.54 1.85 13.98
C VAL A 466 -21.45 2.70 15.25
N VAL A 467 -20.26 3.22 15.56
CA VAL A 467 -20.07 4.18 16.67
C VAL A 467 -20.94 5.42 16.46
N ASP A 468 -20.88 6.04 15.29
CA ASP A 468 -21.68 7.22 14.95
C ASP A 468 -23.18 6.95 15.13
N ARG A 469 -23.68 5.85 14.53
CA ARG A 469 -25.09 5.45 14.61
C ARG A 469 -25.58 5.31 16.05
N ILE A 470 -24.82 4.61 16.90
CA ILE A 470 -25.17 4.42 18.31
C ILE A 470 -25.14 5.77 19.05
N LEU A 471 -24.13 6.59 18.83
CA LEU A 471 -24.03 7.91 19.44
C LEU A 471 -25.19 8.83 19.02
N ARG A 472 -25.59 8.85 17.74
CA ARG A 472 -26.68 9.74 17.28
C ARG A 472 -27.97 9.44 18.02
N LYS A 473 -28.25 8.15 18.24
CA LYS A 473 -29.41 7.67 19.00
C LYS A 473 -29.30 8.02 20.49
N GLN A 474 -28.15 7.78 21.12
CA GLN A 474 -27.96 8.04 22.55
C GLN A 474 -27.96 9.55 22.88
N TRP A 475 -27.30 10.35 22.05
CA TRP A 475 -27.11 11.79 22.24
C TRP A 475 -28.18 12.63 21.53
N LYS A 476 -29.12 12.00 20.83
CA LYS A 476 -30.21 12.67 20.10
C LYS A 476 -29.70 13.80 19.22
N THR A 477 -28.62 13.55 18.48
CA THR A 477 -27.90 14.54 17.67
C THR A 477 -27.82 14.07 16.22
N GLY A 478 -28.38 14.84 15.29
CA GLY A 478 -28.45 14.50 13.86
C GLY A 478 -29.52 13.44 13.54
N GLY A 479 -29.69 13.14 12.25
CA GLY A 479 -30.60 12.09 11.79
C GLY A 479 -30.08 10.70 12.14
N TYR A 480 -30.97 9.79 12.54
CA TYR A 480 -30.62 8.43 12.93
C TYR A 480 -30.27 7.58 11.71
N LEU A 481 -29.13 6.89 11.78
CA LEU A 481 -28.67 6.02 10.70
C LEU A 481 -29.36 4.65 10.79
N ARG A 482 -29.79 4.11 9.65
CA ARG A 482 -30.28 2.73 9.53
C ARG A 482 -29.14 1.74 9.70
N GLU A 483 -29.46 0.56 10.19
CA GLU A 483 -28.53 -0.56 10.27
C GLU A 483 -28.29 -1.20 8.90
N ARG A 484 -27.06 -1.67 8.67
CA ARG A 484 -26.64 -2.37 7.45
C ARG A 484 -26.08 -3.74 7.78
N ASP A 485 -26.22 -4.69 6.85
CA ASP A 485 -25.78 -6.07 7.04
C ASP A 485 -24.25 -6.20 7.18
N ASP A 486 -23.49 -5.35 6.50
CA ASP A 486 -22.02 -5.32 6.56
C ASP A 486 -21.49 -4.78 7.90
N GLU A 487 -22.34 -4.14 8.71
CA GLU A 487 -22.00 -3.60 10.04
C GLU A 487 -22.14 -4.63 11.16
N LEU A 488 -22.84 -5.74 10.93
CA LEU A 488 -23.27 -6.68 11.97
C LEU A 488 -22.10 -7.29 12.77
N TRP A 489 -20.93 -7.43 12.15
CA TRP A 489 -19.73 -7.92 12.85
C TRP A 489 -19.22 -6.94 13.93
N ALA A 490 -19.42 -5.63 13.73
CA ALA A 490 -18.90 -4.57 14.60
C ALA A 490 -19.87 -4.20 15.73
N VAL A 491 -21.18 -4.44 15.57
CA VAL A 491 -22.21 -4.05 16.56
C VAL A 491 -21.91 -4.60 17.96
N PRO A 492 -21.68 -5.91 18.17
CA PRO A 492 -21.45 -6.44 19.52
C PRO A 492 -20.18 -5.88 20.16
N LEU A 493 -19.14 -5.65 19.34
CA LEU A 493 -17.87 -5.08 19.79
C LEU A 493 -18.05 -3.65 20.30
N VAL A 494 -18.75 -2.81 19.51
CA VAL A 494 -18.98 -1.41 19.86
C VAL A 494 -19.89 -1.28 21.09
N GLU A 495 -20.95 -2.09 21.18
CA GLU A 495 -21.83 -2.09 22.36
C GLU A 495 -21.10 -2.51 23.65
N GLN A 496 -20.23 -3.52 23.57
CA GLN A 496 -19.36 -3.87 24.69
C GLN A 496 -18.41 -2.74 25.06
N GLY A 497 -17.85 -2.04 24.06
CA GLY A 497 -17.04 -0.84 24.26
C GLY A 497 -17.79 0.25 25.02
N PHE A 498 -19.02 0.57 24.62
CA PHE A 498 -19.86 1.54 25.32
C PHE A 498 -20.15 1.12 26.77
N ALA A 499 -20.49 -0.15 26.99
CA ALA A 499 -20.74 -0.67 28.33
C ALA A 499 -19.49 -0.55 29.22
N TYR A 500 -18.31 -0.86 28.67
CA TYR A 500 -17.03 -0.71 29.34
C TYR A 500 -16.73 0.75 29.71
N VAL A 501 -16.84 1.68 28.75
CA VAL A 501 -16.59 3.11 28.99
C VAL A 501 -17.54 3.66 30.06
N ALA A 502 -18.82 3.31 30.00
CA ALA A 502 -19.80 3.69 31.03
C ALA A 502 -19.49 3.08 32.41
N GLN A 503 -18.89 1.89 32.47
CA GLN A 503 -18.44 1.29 33.73
C GLN A 503 -17.23 2.05 34.29
N GLN A 504 -16.28 2.45 33.46
CA GLN A 504 -15.11 3.21 33.89
C GLN A 504 -15.49 4.60 34.42
N GLN A 505 -16.39 5.30 33.73
CA GLN A 505 -16.91 6.59 34.19
C GLN A 505 -17.59 6.46 35.56
N ARG A 506 -18.38 5.39 35.79
CA ARG A 506 -18.97 5.12 37.11
C ARG A 506 -17.93 4.84 38.19
N ARG A 507 -16.87 4.10 37.88
CA ARG A 507 -15.78 3.80 38.85
C ARG A 507 -15.03 5.06 39.29
N VAL A 508 -14.80 6.00 38.38
CA VAL A 508 -14.17 7.29 38.69
C VAL A 508 -15.08 8.17 39.57
N GLN A 509 -16.40 8.05 39.40
CA GLN A 509 -17.39 8.82 40.17
C GLN A 509 -17.73 8.20 41.53
N ILE A 510 -17.45 6.91 41.76
CA ILE A 510 -17.59 6.27 43.07
C ILE A 510 -16.42 6.74 43.95
N PRO A 511 -16.67 7.45 45.07
CA PRO A 511 -15.61 7.86 45.97
C PRO A 511 -14.84 6.63 46.45
N SER A 512 -13.50 6.70 46.39
CA SER A 512 -12.62 5.72 47.04
C SER A 512 -12.96 5.70 48.54
N ILE A 513 -13.66 4.67 49.00
CA ILE A 513 -13.87 4.43 50.43
C ILE A 513 -12.64 3.67 50.92
N ASP A 514 -11.76 4.38 51.63
CA ASP A 514 -10.57 3.79 52.27
C ASP A 514 -11.01 2.95 53.49
N VAL A 515 -11.29 1.67 53.25
CA VAL A 515 -11.62 0.73 54.33
C VAL A 515 -10.31 0.26 54.98
N SER A 516 -9.85 1.02 55.99
CA SER A 516 -8.69 0.62 56.77
C SER A 516 -8.94 -0.71 57.51
N ALA A 517 -7.96 -1.61 57.45
CA ALA A 517 -8.04 -2.92 58.12
C ALA A 517 -8.32 -2.82 59.63
N GLY A 518 -7.95 -1.69 60.27
CA GLY A 518 -8.29 -1.41 61.66
C GLY A 518 -9.78 -1.16 61.92
N THR A 519 -10.52 -0.65 60.93
CA THR A 519 -11.97 -0.42 61.04
C THR A 519 -12.75 -1.72 60.90
N LEU A 520 -12.32 -2.60 59.98
CA LEU A 520 -12.85 -3.97 59.89
C LEU A 520 -12.51 -4.82 61.13
N GLY A 521 -11.33 -4.60 61.72
CA GLY A 521 -10.96 -5.20 63.00
C GLY A 521 -11.94 -4.81 64.12
N LYS A 522 -12.21 -3.51 64.29
CA LYS A 522 -13.19 -3.02 65.27
C LYS A 522 -14.59 -3.57 65.04
N ILE A 523 -15.07 -3.59 63.79
CA ILE A 523 -16.40 -4.16 63.47
C ILE A 523 -16.47 -5.65 63.84
N ARG A 524 -15.40 -6.43 63.61
CA ARG A 524 -15.34 -7.84 64.01
C ARG A 524 -15.29 -8.01 65.53
N THR A 525 -14.54 -7.15 66.24
CA THR A 525 -14.47 -7.18 67.70
C THR A 525 -15.81 -6.78 68.33
N ASP A 526 -16.47 -5.74 67.81
CA ASP A 526 -17.77 -5.28 68.30
C ASP A 526 -18.87 -6.30 67.99
N ALA A 527 -18.83 -6.95 66.83
CA ALA A 527 -19.73 -8.05 66.50
C ALA A 527 -19.51 -9.27 67.42
N ALA A 528 -18.26 -9.64 67.69
CA ALA A 528 -17.93 -10.72 68.61
C ALA A 528 -18.38 -10.42 70.05
N LEU A 529 -18.19 -9.19 70.53
CA LEU A 529 -18.68 -8.74 71.85
C LEU A 529 -20.21 -8.72 71.92
N THR A 530 -20.87 -8.36 70.83
CA THR A 530 -22.34 -8.35 70.75
C THR A 530 -22.88 -9.79 70.75
N GLN A 531 -22.22 -10.70 70.03
CA GLN A 531 -22.53 -12.13 70.05
C GLN A 531 -22.35 -12.71 71.47
N GLU A 532 -21.22 -12.45 72.13
CA GLU A 532 -20.94 -12.94 73.49
C GLU A 532 -21.95 -12.45 74.54
N ARG A 533 -22.48 -11.23 74.36
CA ARG A 533 -23.52 -10.65 75.22
C ARG A 533 -24.92 -11.23 74.97
N LEU A 534 -25.15 -11.81 73.80
CA LEU A 534 -26.43 -12.41 73.42
C LEU A 534 -26.48 -13.93 73.69
N LEU A 535 -25.35 -14.57 73.99
CA LEU A 535 -25.31 -15.96 74.43
C LEU A 535 -25.94 -16.12 75.83
N THR A 536 -26.80 -17.12 75.97
CA THR A 536 -27.32 -17.60 77.25
C THR A 536 -26.32 -18.53 77.93
N ASP A 537 -26.45 -18.75 79.25
CA ASP A 537 -25.47 -19.54 80.02
C ASP A 537 -25.35 -21.01 79.55
N GLU A 538 -26.36 -21.54 78.87
CA GLU A 538 -26.36 -22.88 78.26
C GLU A 538 -25.53 -22.94 76.97
N GLU A 539 -25.44 -21.85 76.20
CA GLU A 539 -24.69 -21.78 74.93
C GLU A 539 -23.19 -21.48 75.15
N ARG A 540 -22.81 -20.96 76.33
CA ARG A 540 -21.41 -20.69 76.68
C ARG A 540 -20.61 -21.99 76.91
N ASP A 541 -21.25 -23.02 77.44
CA ASP A 541 -20.60 -24.31 77.76
C ASP A 541 -20.35 -25.20 76.52
N ASP A 542 -21.09 -25.00 75.41
CA ASP A 542 -20.90 -25.75 74.15
C ASP A 542 -19.71 -25.24 73.30
N THR A 543 -19.28 -24.00 73.53
CA THR A 543 -18.21 -23.37 72.73
C THR A 543 -16.82 -23.92 73.09
N ASP A 544 -16.61 -24.33 74.36
CA ASP A 544 -15.35 -24.87 74.86
C ASP A 544 -15.09 -26.34 74.45
N GLN A 545 -16.12 -27.10 74.07
CA GLN A 545 -15.93 -28.49 73.60
C GLN A 545 -15.51 -28.58 72.13
N THR A 546 -15.82 -27.55 71.33
CA THR A 546 -15.64 -27.59 69.87
C THR A 546 -14.24 -27.14 69.41
N THR A 547 -13.50 -26.41 70.25
CA THR A 547 -12.15 -25.90 69.92
C THR A 547 -11.03 -26.93 70.06
N ALA A 548 -11.29 -28.09 70.67
CA ALA A 548 -10.30 -29.16 70.85
C ALA A 548 -10.15 -30.12 69.65
N LEU A 549 -11.02 -30.04 68.63
CA LEU A 549 -11.16 -31.09 67.59
C LEU A 549 -10.74 -30.68 66.16
N THR A 550 -10.23 -29.48 65.92
CA THR A 550 -9.95 -28.98 64.55
C THR A 550 -8.49 -28.58 64.26
N SER A 551 -7.52 -29.11 65.02
CA SER A 551 -6.08 -28.88 64.77
C SER A 551 -5.39 -29.98 63.96
N SER A 552 -6.00 -30.54 62.91
CA SER A 552 -5.33 -31.55 62.07
C SER A 552 -5.90 -31.68 60.65
N GLY A 553 -5.12 -31.23 59.65
CA GLY A 553 -5.22 -31.58 58.22
C GLY A 553 -6.33 -30.82 57.47
N VAL A 554 -6.20 -30.39 56.22
CA VAL A 554 -5.53 -31.05 55.10
C VAL A 554 -5.19 -30.00 54.04
N ASP A 555 -3.98 -30.09 53.49
CA ASP A 555 -3.48 -29.38 52.32
C ASP A 555 -3.53 -30.31 51.10
N SER A 556 -3.75 -29.73 49.91
CA SER A 556 -3.45 -30.26 48.56
C SER A 556 -4.21 -31.48 47.98
N LEU A 557 -4.83 -31.30 46.80
CA LEU A 557 -4.37 -31.83 45.49
C LEU A 557 -5.45 -31.77 44.38
N LEU A 558 -5.06 -31.19 43.24
CA LEU A 558 -5.69 -31.22 41.92
C LEU A 558 -4.95 -32.26 41.04
N ASP A 559 -5.66 -32.94 40.10
CA ASP A 559 -5.47 -32.79 38.64
C ASP A 559 -5.92 -34.00 37.76
N SER A 560 -6.46 -33.63 36.60
CA SER A 560 -6.52 -34.21 35.22
C SER A 560 -7.03 -35.63 34.86
N SER A 561 -7.94 -35.67 33.86
CA SER A 561 -7.72 -36.22 32.49
C SER A 561 -9.03 -36.50 31.69
N SER A 562 -9.04 -36.24 30.37
CA SER A 562 -9.80 -37.05 29.38
C SER A 562 -9.44 -36.73 27.91
N ASP A 563 -9.15 -37.80 27.17
CA ASP A 563 -8.76 -37.90 25.75
C ASP A 563 -9.93 -37.88 24.72
N ALA A 564 -9.54 -37.73 23.45
CA ALA A 564 -10.34 -37.59 22.22
C ALA A 564 -10.75 -38.91 21.51
N VAL A 565 -11.74 -38.86 20.58
CA VAL A 565 -11.86 -39.73 19.37
C VAL A 565 -12.56 -39.00 18.19
N THR A 566 -12.07 -39.29 16.97
CA THR A 566 -12.33 -38.82 15.59
C THR A 566 -13.53 -39.44 14.82
N LEU A 567 -13.92 -38.85 13.66
CA LEU A 567 -14.35 -39.56 12.42
C LEU A 567 -14.40 -38.64 11.17
N SER A 568 -14.25 -39.24 9.97
CA SER A 568 -13.93 -38.67 8.63
C SER A 568 -14.96 -39.01 7.53
N PHE A 569 -15.06 -38.24 6.42
CA PHE A 569 -15.48 -38.73 5.07
C PHE A 569 -15.05 -37.78 3.91
N VAL A 570 -14.93 -38.30 2.67
CA VAL A 570 -14.31 -37.74 1.43
C VAL A 570 -15.26 -37.87 0.21
N ASP A 571 -15.18 -36.94 -0.78
CA ASP A 571 -15.24 -37.08 -2.28
C ASP A 571 -15.75 -35.77 -2.96
N SER A 572 -15.50 -35.33 -4.20
CA SER A 572 -14.61 -35.62 -5.36
C SER A 572 -14.81 -34.48 -6.43
N VAL A 573 -13.99 -34.43 -7.51
CA VAL A 573 -13.72 -33.33 -8.51
C VAL A 573 -14.58 -33.47 -9.82
N ASN A 574 -14.97 -32.46 -10.66
CA ASN A 574 -14.25 -31.76 -11.80
C ASN A 574 -15.23 -30.99 -12.80
N PRO A 575 -14.89 -30.47 -14.03
CA PRO A 575 -14.96 -29.04 -14.47
C PRO A 575 -15.72 -28.76 -15.84
N HIS A 576 -15.51 -27.56 -16.45
CA HIS A 576 -16.05 -26.95 -17.72
C HIS A 576 -17.38 -26.15 -17.56
N ASP A 577 -17.64 -24.97 -18.16
CA ASP A 577 -17.37 -24.50 -19.53
C ASP A 577 -17.40 -22.94 -19.64
N ASP A 578 -16.49 -22.33 -20.43
CA ASP A 578 -16.41 -20.88 -20.75
C ASP A 578 -16.47 -20.71 -22.28
N ALA A 579 -17.64 -20.45 -22.87
CA ALA A 579 -17.78 -20.24 -24.33
C ALA A 579 -19.05 -19.51 -24.82
N GLN A 580 -19.74 -18.71 -23.99
CA GLN A 580 -20.99 -18.01 -24.42
C GLN A 580 -21.03 -16.49 -24.20
N GLN A 581 -19.96 -15.84 -23.71
CA GLN A 581 -20.06 -14.44 -23.27
C GLN A 581 -19.86 -13.37 -24.36
N THR A 582 -19.28 -13.69 -25.51
CA THR A 582 -18.77 -12.66 -26.43
C THR A 582 -19.78 -12.12 -27.47
N ILE A 583 -21.01 -12.66 -27.54
CA ILE A 583 -22.08 -12.15 -28.43
C ILE A 583 -23.03 -11.18 -27.69
N ARG A 584 -23.03 -11.18 -26.34
CA ARG A 584 -23.91 -10.32 -25.51
C ARG A 584 -23.42 -8.88 -25.37
N SER A 585 -22.12 -8.63 -25.43
CA SER A 585 -21.51 -7.35 -25.04
C SER A 585 -21.74 -6.18 -26.01
N GLN A 586 -22.17 -6.43 -27.25
CA GLN A 586 -22.47 -5.36 -28.22
C GLN A 586 -23.95 -4.94 -28.26
N GLY A 587 -24.90 -5.83 -27.91
CA GLY A 587 -26.30 -5.42 -27.66
C GLY A 587 -26.46 -4.66 -26.33
N GLN A 588 -25.61 -4.97 -25.35
CA GLN A 588 -25.67 -4.39 -23.99
C GLN A 588 -25.31 -2.91 -23.91
N GLN A 589 -24.48 -2.35 -24.82
CA GLN A 589 -24.10 -0.94 -24.76
C GLN A 589 -25.15 0.02 -25.36
N GLU A 590 -25.92 -0.41 -26.37
CA GLU A 590 -27.07 0.37 -26.88
C GLU A 590 -28.28 0.26 -25.93
N GLU A 591 -28.49 -0.90 -25.29
CA GLU A 591 -29.46 -1.06 -24.21
C GLU A 591 -29.12 -0.19 -23.00
N HIS A 592 -27.85 -0.10 -22.57
CA HIS A 592 -27.45 0.65 -21.38
C HIS A 592 -27.71 2.16 -21.47
N ASN A 593 -27.59 2.75 -22.65
CA ASN A 593 -27.81 4.19 -22.85
C ASN A 593 -29.31 4.54 -22.93
N GLN A 594 -30.13 3.65 -23.54
CA GLN A 594 -31.59 3.77 -23.52
C GLN A 594 -32.15 3.52 -22.11
N ASP A 595 -31.51 2.65 -21.33
CA ASP A 595 -31.86 2.36 -19.94
C ASP A 595 -31.65 3.56 -19.01
N GLN A 596 -30.55 4.30 -19.19
CA GLN A 596 -30.27 5.50 -18.39
C GLN A 596 -31.23 6.65 -18.71
N GLU A 597 -31.52 6.92 -19.99
CA GLU A 597 -32.49 7.96 -20.37
C GLU A 597 -33.91 7.62 -19.89
N PHE A 598 -34.26 6.33 -19.93
CA PHE A 598 -35.51 5.83 -19.35
C PHE A 598 -35.57 6.07 -17.83
N VAL A 599 -34.50 5.76 -17.10
CA VAL A 599 -34.38 5.99 -15.66
C VAL A 599 -34.54 7.47 -15.29
N TYR A 600 -33.93 8.39 -16.03
CA TYR A 600 -34.10 9.83 -15.80
C TYR A 600 -35.52 10.32 -16.07
N ARG A 601 -36.22 9.75 -17.06
CA ARG A 601 -37.63 10.07 -17.30
C ARG A 601 -38.51 9.63 -16.13
N ILE A 602 -38.32 8.41 -15.65
CA ILE A 602 -39.06 7.89 -14.49
C ILE A 602 -38.82 8.74 -13.23
N LEU A 603 -37.59 9.19 -12.99
CA LEU A 603 -37.29 10.10 -11.87
C LEU A 603 -38.02 11.45 -11.99
N ARG A 604 -38.13 12.02 -13.20
CA ARG A 604 -38.90 13.25 -13.44
C ARG A 604 -40.39 13.04 -13.22
N ASP A 605 -40.94 11.89 -13.60
CA ASP A 605 -42.34 11.56 -13.37
C ASP A 605 -42.65 11.37 -11.88
N LEU A 606 -41.74 10.75 -11.12
CA LEU A 606 -41.86 10.61 -9.66
C LEU A 606 -41.77 11.95 -8.92
N LEU A 607 -41.04 12.93 -9.45
CA LEU A 607 -41.01 14.29 -8.92
C LEU A 607 -42.29 15.08 -9.25
N ALA A 608 -42.91 14.82 -10.40
CA ALA A 608 -44.14 15.49 -10.83
C ALA A 608 -45.40 14.89 -10.20
N ASP A 609 -45.39 13.59 -9.92
CA ASP A 609 -46.49 12.82 -9.35
C ASP A 609 -45.99 11.91 -8.22
N SER A 610 -46.13 12.37 -6.98
CA SER A 610 -45.74 11.63 -5.78
C SER A 610 -46.55 10.36 -5.53
N SER A 611 -47.65 10.13 -6.26
CA SER A 611 -48.40 8.87 -6.19
C SER A 611 -47.67 7.72 -6.91
N GLY A 612 -46.78 8.03 -7.86
CA GLY A 612 -46.05 7.06 -8.65
C GLY A 612 -46.87 6.33 -9.72
N GLU A 613 -48.16 6.67 -9.89
CA GLU A 613 -49.03 6.01 -10.86
C GLU A 613 -48.60 6.27 -12.31
N SER A 614 -48.19 7.52 -12.62
CA SER A 614 -47.67 7.88 -13.94
C SER A 614 -46.36 7.13 -14.26
N ALA A 615 -45.42 7.11 -13.32
CA ALA A 615 -44.16 6.38 -13.45
C ALA A 615 -44.38 4.86 -13.65
N LEU A 616 -45.32 4.26 -12.92
CA LEU A 616 -45.67 2.85 -13.09
C LEU A 616 -46.37 2.56 -14.42
N ALA A 617 -47.19 3.49 -14.93
CA ALA A 617 -47.80 3.36 -16.25
C ALA A 617 -46.74 3.36 -17.36
N ASP A 618 -45.76 4.25 -17.27
CA ASP A 618 -44.63 4.35 -18.21
C ASP A 618 -43.72 3.12 -18.15
N ILE A 619 -43.45 2.60 -16.95
CA ILE A 619 -42.72 1.33 -16.75
C ILE A 619 -43.45 0.14 -17.37
N ARG A 620 -44.78 0.06 -17.19
CA ARG A 620 -45.60 -1.01 -17.79
C ARG A 620 -45.69 -0.88 -19.30
N GLN A 621 -45.80 0.34 -19.83
CA GLN A 621 -45.82 0.61 -21.27
C GLN A 621 -44.48 0.25 -21.93
N ALA A 622 -43.36 0.47 -21.24
CA ALA A 622 -42.04 0.03 -21.63
C ALA A 622 -41.78 -1.48 -21.39
N GLN A 623 -42.77 -2.23 -20.89
CA GLN A 623 -42.71 -3.66 -20.56
C GLN A 623 -41.59 -4.03 -19.56
N ARG A 624 -41.23 -3.12 -18.65
CA ARG A 624 -40.20 -3.34 -17.61
C ARG A 624 -40.82 -3.68 -16.27
N LEU A 625 -40.04 -4.36 -15.42
CA LEU A 625 -40.44 -4.66 -14.05
C LEU A 625 -40.14 -3.46 -13.14
N PRO A 626 -41.13 -2.91 -12.41
CA PRO A 626 -40.92 -1.75 -11.54
C PRO A 626 -39.82 -1.92 -10.50
N ALA A 627 -39.68 -3.12 -9.92
CA ALA A 627 -38.61 -3.43 -8.97
C ALA A 627 -37.21 -3.25 -9.59
N VAL A 628 -37.02 -3.71 -10.84
CA VAL A 628 -35.73 -3.62 -11.54
C VAL A 628 -35.42 -2.16 -11.90
N VAL A 629 -36.44 -1.38 -12.27
CA VAL A 629 -36.27 0.05 -12.56
C VAL A 629 -35.93 0.84 -11.29
N ALA A 630 -36.55 0.50 -10.14
CA ALA A 630 -36.20 1.07 -8.84
C ALA A 630 -34.73 0.80 -8.47
N ASP A 631 -34.26 -0.45 -8.63
CA ASP A 631 -32.87 -0.82 -8.37
C ASP A 631 -31.89 -0.09 -9.29
N SER A 632 -32.22 0.07 -10.58
CA SER A 632 -31.41 0.82 -11.53
C SER A 632 -31.33 2.31 -11.18
N ILE A 633 -32.45 2.93 -10.76
CA ILE A 633 -32.48 4.31 -10.26
C ILE A 633 -31.56 4.46 -9.05
N ASN A 634 -31.70 3.57 -8.06
CA ASN A 634 -30.91 3.61 -6.83
C ASN A 634 -29.41 3.37 -7.10
N SER A 635 -29.08 2.45 -8.01
CA SER A 635 -27.70 2.17 -8.39
C SER A 635 -27.04 3.36 -9.10
N LEU A 636 -27.79 4.05 -9.98
CA LEU A 636 -27.31 5.23 -10.69
C LEU A 636 -27.05 6.40 -9.72
N CYS A 637 -27.94 6.59 -8.76
CA CYS A 637 -27.91 7.72 -7.83
C CYS A 637 -27.01 7.47 -6.60
N TRP A 638 -26.49 6.25 -6.44
CA TRP A 638 -25.66 5.85 -5.30
C TRP A 638 -24.36 6.65 -5.17
N GLN A 639 -23.72 6.98 -6.30
CA GLN A 639 -22.46 7.73 -6.29
C GLN A 639 -22.64 9.16 -5.76
N GLU A 640 -23.82 9.76 -5.96
CA GLU A 640 -24.07 11.15 -5.56
C GLU A 640 -24.77 11.30 -4.22
N PHE A 641 -25.78 10.47 -3.93
CA PHE A 641 -26.54 10.62 -2.69
C PHE A 641 -26.11 9.62 -1.61
N GLY A 642 -25.42 8.52 -1.98
CA GLY A 642 -24.95 7.49 -1.05
C GLY A 642 -26.06 6.76 -0.31
N ASP A 643 -27.30 6.85 -0.79
CA ASP A 643 -28.52 6.27 -0.21
C ASP A 643 -29.53 5.82 -1.29
N THR A 644 -30.55 5.06 -0.88
CA THR A 644 -31.69 4.64 -1.71
C THR A 644 -32.67 5.81 -1.87
N ILE A 645 -32.91 6.24 -3.10
CA ILE A 645 -33.74 7.41 -3.40
C ILE A 645 -35.17 7.05 -3.84
N VAL A 646 -35.41 5.83 -4.33
CA VAL A 646 -36.74 5.35 -4.75
C VAL A 646 -37.06 4.01 -4.08
N GLU A 647 -38.25 3.88 -3.48
CA GLU A 647 -38.75 2.67 -2.83
C GLU A 647 -39.88 2.02 -3.67
N TYR A 648 -39.86 0.69 -3.79
CA TYR A 648 -40.91 -0.11 -4.44
C TYR A 648 -41.42 -1.19 -3.49
N ASP A 649 -42.70 -1.14 -3.14
CA ASP A 649 -43.33 -2.04 -2.16
C ASP A 649 -44.09 -3.23 -2.80
N GLY A 650 -44.01 -3.38 -4.12
CA GLY A 650 -44.74 -4.39 -4.89
C GLY A 650 -46.01 -3.88 -5.58
N ALA A 651 -46.53 -2.70 -5.20
CA ALA A 651 -47.71 -2.08 -5.80
C ALA A 651 -47.50 -0.60 -6.18
N SER A 652 -46.68 0.13 -5.43
CA SER A 652 -46.37 1.54 -5.61
C SER A 652 -44.85 1.77 -5.74
N LEU A 653 -44.47 2.79 -6.52
CA LEU A 653 -43.09 3.24 -6.70
C LEU A 653 -43.02 4.70 -6.28
N GLN A 654 -42.24 5.04 -5.25
CA GLN A 654 -42.24 6.38 -4.68
C GLN A 654 -40.82 6.89 -4.47
N LEU A 655 -40.62 8.19 -4.74
CA LEU A 655 -39.40 8.90 -4.39
C LEU A 655 -39.42 9.15 -2.87
N VAL A 656 -38.28 8.93 -2.22
CA VAL A 656 -38.13 9.22 -0.79
C VAL A 656 -38.19 10.74 -0.59
N ASP A 657 -39.17 11.22 0.18
CA ASP A 657 -39.46 12.66 0.37
C ASP A 657 -38.21 13.49 0.77
N ASP A 658 -37.33 12.91 1.59
CA ASP A 658 -36.10 13.56 2.08
C ASP A 658 -35.11 13.93 0.94
N TYR A 659 -35.23 13.31 -0.24
CA TYR A 659 -34.35 13.50 -1.38
C TYR A 659 -35.02 14.24 -2.55
N ALA A 660 -36.30 14.62 -2.45
CA ALA A 660 -37.04 15.21 -3.56
C ALA A 660 -36.40 16.51 -4.09
N ASP A 661 -36.01 17.42 -3.19
CA ASP A 661 -35.37 18.69 -3.56
C ASP A 661 -33.95 18.48 -4.12
N ASP A 662 -33.20 17.53 -3.56
CA ASP A 662 -31.83 17.22 -3.98
C ASP A 662 -31.79 16.52 -5.34
N VAL A 663 -32.73 15.60 -5.61
CA VAL A 663 -32.88 14.93 -6.90
C VAL A 663 -33.34 15.90 -7.99
N ALA A 664 -34.23 16.85 -7.66
CA ALA A 664 -34.64 17.90 -8.59
C ALA A 664 -33.46 18.77 -9.03
N GLN A 665 -32.64 19.24 -8.08
CA GLN A 665 -31.43 20.03 -8.38
C GLN A 665 -30.41 19.23 -9.19
N TRP A 666 -30.23 17.95 -8.87
CA TRP A 666 -29.32 17.08 -9.61
C TRP A 666 -29.77 16.84 -11.05
N LEU A 667 -31.06 16.60 -11.28
CA LEU A 667 -31.60 16.43 -12.64
C LEU A 667 -31.49 17.69 -13.50
N GLU A 668 -31.52 18.89 -12.90
CA GLU A 668 -31.25 20.15 -13.61
C GLU A 668 -29.78 20.27 -14.04
N GLN A 669 -28.85 19.77 -13.24
CA GLN A 669 -27.42 19.72 -13.58
C GLN A 669 -27.12 18.70 -14.69
N GLN A 670 -27.88 17.60 -14.77
CA GLN A 670 -27.77 16.60 -15.84
C GLN A 670 -28.42 17.02 -17.17
N ALA A 671 -29.16 18.14 -17.18
CA ALA A 671 -29.80 18.70 -18.38
C ALA A 671 -28.98 19.82 -19.06
N GLN A 672 -27.87 20.26 -18.44
CA GLN A 672 -26.89 21.22 -18.97
C GLN A 672 -25.70 20.48 -19.59
#